data_AF-M4CMD9-F1
#
_entry.id   AF-M4CMD9-F1
#
_cell.length_a   1.000
_cell.length_b   1.000
_cell.length_c   1.000
_cell.angle_alpha   90.00
_cell.angle_beta   90.00
_cell.angle_gamma   90.00
#
_symmetry.space_group_name_H-M   'P 1'
#
loop_
_entity.id
_entity.type
_entity.pdbx_description
1 polymer ?
#
loop_
_entity_poly.entity_id
_entity_poly.type
_entity_poly.pdbx_seq_one_letter_code
_entity_poly.pdbx_strand_id
1 'polypeptide(L)'
;MGAQKKGGARVSDDSEEQSRQRLQAILLADSFTTKFRPVTLERPKVLLPLVNVPMIDYTLAWLESAGIEEVFVFCCAHSTQIIDYLETSEWRTHPNLVVRTIESHKSISAGDALRYIYEQQTETSQIQGDFVLVSGDTVSNMPLADLIQEHRERKKKDEKAIMTMVIKKSKPSLITHQSRLGTDQLFIAVDPLTKQLLHYEEDKVEHARGSVCLDKSLMESNPSVLLYNDMQDCYIDICSPEVLSLFEDNFDYQHLRRHFVKGVLVDDIMGYKIFTHEIGSSYAARVDNFRSYDTVSKDIIQRWTYPYVPDINFGGNRPVKLGREGIYRACDVVQSRSADVGASTVVGYGTKIGNGDRILNSVIGSGCIIGSNVVIEGSYIWNNVTIEDGCEIRNAIVCDGVRIRAGAVLEPGVVLSFKVVVGRDFVVPAYSKVSLLQQPMKEDSDEELEYADSSSGAADRLSGLSLEMESKGSELGPDGAGYIWEVCEGAHDEEWKHSVAPIPEDKLAEITQAMDDYDDMEDESVVPTSGELKSDADSINTDVNDPGDDYGYFEKEVEGTFLRAVEEGIKVELGVLEINSLRLSYNMESADCAGAIFYSMMKLAVDTPHSSGSELYKNAASIIAKWKGLLGFYVKQTDEQIEVIMKFEEMCQETAKELGPLFAQILHVLYEKDVVQEDAIMRWAEEKAGADEADKVYLQQCETFIQWLKEASEEEDEDDDEEDD
;
A
#
# COMPACT_ATOMS: atom_id res chain seq x y z
N MET A 1 -33.68 8.94 77.44
CA MET A 1 -32.63 8.26 76.64
C MET A 1 -32.56 8.95 75.29
N GLY A 2 -31.39 9.37 74.85
CA GLY A 2 -31.21 10.07 73.57
C GLY A 2 -29.93 10.91 73.59
N ALA A 3 -28.82 10.25 73.28
CA ALA A 3 -27.47 10.80 73.32
C ALA A 3 -27.16 11.74 72.13
N GLN A 4 -26.22 12.65 72.39
CA GLN A 4 -25.69 13.68 71.50
C GLN A 4 -25.10 13.12 70.20
N LYS A 5 -25.46 13.74 69.06
CA LYS A 5 -24.75 13.58 67.78
C LYS A 5 -23.51 14.50 67.75
N LYS A 6 -22.33 13.90 67.67
CA LYS A 6 -21.07 14.55 67.26
C LYS A 6 -21.06 14.72 65.73
N GLY A 7 -20.45 15.81 65.27
CA GLY A 7 -20.29 16.17 63.87
C GLY A 7 -19.38 15.23 63.09
N GLY A 8 -19.72 15.02 61.82
CA GLY A 8 -18.84 14.50 60.78
C GLY A 8 -18.53 15.62 59.80
N ALA A 9 -17.24 15.78 59.49
CA ALA A 9 -16.70 16.76 58.58
C ALA A 9 -17.25 16.58 57.16
N ARG A 10 -17.64 17.69 56.52
CA ARG A 10 -17.75 17.77 55.06
C ARG A 10 -16.34 17.67 54.49
N VAL A 11 -16.01 16.50 53.93
CA VAL A 11 -14.90 16.37 52.99
C VAL A 11 -15.41 16.95 51.66
N SER A 12 -14.59 17.83 51.11
CA SER A 12 -14.76 18.62 49.90
C SER A 12 -14.99 17.75 48.66
N ASP A 13 -16.12 17.95 47.99
CA ASP A 13 -16.45 17.46 46.64
C ASP A 13 -15.81 18.34 45.53
N ASP A 14 -15.14 19.44 45.91
CA ASP A 14 -14.61 20.46 44.99
C ASP A 14 -13.35 20.02 44.21
N SER A 15 -12.77 18.85 44.50
CA SER A 15 -11.58 18.34 43.80
C SER A 15 -11.88 17.45 42.58
N GLU A 16 -13.12 16.97 42.41
CA GLU A 16 -13.51 16.19 41.22
C GLU A 16 -14.00 17.07 40.06
N GLU A 17 -14.46 18.31 40.32
CA GLU A 17 -14.88 19.25 39.27
C GLU A 17 -13.70 19.92 38.53
N GLN A 18 -12.48 19.88 39.06
CA GLN A 18 -11.31 20.55 38.47
C GLN A 18 -10.55 19.72 37.42
N SER A 19 -10.95 18.47 37.13
CA SER A 19 -10.24 17.60 36.17
C SER A 19 -11.14 16.80 35.23
N ARG A 20 -12.30 17.33 34.83
CA ARG A 20 -13.06 16.72 33.73
C ARG A 20 -12.37 17.06 32.41
N GLN A 21 -11.40 16.22 32.02
CA GLN A 21 -10.81 16.26 30.68
C GLN A 21 -11.92 16.04 29.67
N ARG A 22 -12.03 16.96 28.70
CA ARG A 22 -13.01 16.85 27.62
C ARG A 22 -12.68 15.62 26.77
N LEU A 23 -13.70 14.88 26.36
CA LEU A 23 -13.50 13.79 25.41
C LEU A 23 -13.24 14.39 24.02
N GLN A 24 -12.09 14.03 23.45
CA GLN A 24 -11.59 14.57 22.20
C GLN A 24 -11.50 13.48 21.13
N ALA A 25 -11.71 13.87 19.89
CA ALA A 25 -11.49 13.01 18.74
C ALA A 25 -10.70 13.72 17.64
N ILE A 26 -9.87 12.96 16.94
CA ILE A 26 -9.19 13.35 15.71
C ILE A 26 -9.91 12.65 14.57
N LEU A 27 -10.45 13.43 13.64
CA LEU A 27 -11.10 12.96 12.43
C LEU A 27 -10.19 13.24 11.24
N LEU A 28 -9.67 12.19 10.61
CA LEU A 28 -8.92 12.31 9.37
C LEU A 28 -9.91 12.47 8.21
N ALA A 29 -10.03 13.69 7.67
CA ALA A 29 -10.97 13.99 6.59
C ALA A 29 -10.45 13.55 5.22
N ASP A 30 -9.13 13.33 5.12
CA ASP A 30 -8.51 12.76 3.93
C ASP A 30 -8.27 11.26 4.16
N SER A 31 -8.65 10.44 3.19
CA SER A 31 -8.40 9.00 3.26
C SER A 31 -7.02 8.63 2.75
N PHE A 32 -6.31 9.55 2.08
CA PHE A 32 -5.02 9.33 1.44
C PHE A 32 -5.07 8.10 0.48
N THR A 33 -6.18 7.89 -0.22
CA THR A 33 -6.34 6.77 -1.15
C THR A 33 -6.76 7.23 -2.53
N THR A 34 -6.25 6.54 -3.55
CA THR A 34 -6.57 6.78 -4.97
C THR A 34 -7.76 5.96 -5.47
N LYS A 35 -8.28 5.02 -4.66
CA LYS A 35 -9.35 4.06 -5.03
C LYS A 35 -10.62 4.71 -5.60
N PHE A 36 -10.95 5.93 -5.17
CA PHE A 36 -12.12 6.69 -5.66
C PHE A 36 -11.81 7.64 -6.84
N ARG A 37 -10.59 7.64 -7.39
CA ARG A 37 -10.30 8.36 -8.63
C ARG A 37 -11.13 7.77 -9.79
N PRO A 38 -11.68 8.62 -10.68
CA PRO A 38 -11.39 10.06 -10.86
C PRO A 38 -12.24 11.01 -10.01
N VAL A 39 -13.22 10.52 -9.26
CA VAL A 39 -14.20 11.35 -8.52
C VAL A 39 -13.52 12.24 -7.47
N THR A 40 -12.52 11.72 -6.77
CA THR A 40 -11.82 12.44 -5.69
C THR A 40 -10.92 13.58 -6.17
N LEU A 41 -10.70 13.74 -7.47
CA LEU A 41 -9.91 14.86 -8.03
C LEU A 41 -10.64 16.20 -8.00
N GLU A 42 -11.97 16.16 -7.99
CA GLU A 42 -12.80 17.38 -7.99
C GLU A 42 -13.37 17.68 -6.59
N ARG A 43 -13.70 16.63 -5.84
CA ARG A 43 -14.36 16.73 -4.53
C ARG A 43 -13.75 15.72 -3.54
N PRO A 44 -13.44 16.11 -2.30
CA PRO A 44 -12.85 15.21 -1.32
C PRO A 44 -13.84 14.09 -0.92
N LYS A 45 -13.29 12.90 -0.63
CA LYS A 45 -14.05 11.67 -0.38
C LYS A 45 -15.11 11.82 0.71
N VAL A 46 -14.78 12.49 1.81
CA VAL A 46 -15.69 12.67 2.95
C VAL A 46 -16.90 13.55 2.66
N LEU A 47 -16.84 14.36 1.60
CA LEU A 47 -17.97 15.16 1.15
C LEU A 47 -18.83 14.43 0.11
N LEU A 48 -18.44 13.24 -0.36
CA LEU A 48 -19.25 12.48 -1.29
C LEU A 48 -20.56 12.03 -0.62
N PRO A 49 -21.70 12.10 -1.32
CA PRO A 49 -22.99 11.82 -0.72
C PRO A 49 -23.21 10.31 -0.56
N LEU A 50 -23.37 9.83 0.66
CA LEU A 50 -23.81 8.49 1.01
C LEU A 50 -25.31 8.53 1.37
N VAL A 51 -26.16 7.95 0.51
CA VAL A 51 -27.63 8.05 0.64
C VAL A 51 -28.10 9.51 0.76
N ASN A 52 -27.59 10.37 -0.13
CA ASN A 52 -27.87 11.81 -0.23
C ASN A 52 -27.35 12.69 0.93
N VAL A 53 -26.56 12.14 1.84
CA VAL A 53 -25.94 12.86 2.96
C VAL A 53 -24.41 12.72 2.87
N PRO A 54 -23.61 13.79 3.00
CA PRO A 54 -22.15 13.68 3.03
C PRO A 54 -21.63 12.70 4.09
N MET A 55 -20.60 11.90 3.77
CA MET A 55 -20.05 10.89 4.69
C MET A 55 -19.60 11.47 6.04
N ILE A 56 -19.04 12.68 6.04
CA ILE A 56 -18.60 13.37 7.26
C ILE A 56 -19.73 13.63 8.25
N ASP A 57 -20.98 13.78 7.79
CA ASP A 57 -22.10 14.03 8.71
C ASP A 57 -22.48 12.77 9.49
N TYR A 58 -22.29 11.58 8.91
CA TYR A 58 -22.51 10.31 9.61
C TYR A 58 -21.49 10.12 10.74
N THR A 59 -20.21 10.41 10.48
CA THR A 59 -19.16 10.35 11.50
C THR A 59 -19.42 11.37 12.60
N LEU A 60 -19.63 12.65 12.27
CA LEU A 60 -19.87 13.70 13.26
C LEU A 60 -21.12 13.45 14.11
N ALA A 61 -22.23 13.00 13.51
CA ALA A 61 -23.44 12.66 14.26
C ALA A 61 -23.21 11.49 15.21
N TRP A 62 -22.44 10.49 14.79
CA TRP A 62 -22.05 9.39 15.66
C TRP A 62 -21.17 9.86 16.83
N LEU A 63 -20.14 10.68 16.57
CA LEU A 63 -19.28 11.22 17.61
C LEU A 63 -20.05 12.10 18.63
N GLU A 64 -21.02 12.89 18.16
CA GLU A 64 -21.92 13.65 19.05
C GLU A 64 -22.71 12.71 19.96
N SER A 65 -23.33 11.67 19.40
CA SER A 65 -24.11 10.70 20.18
C SER A 65 -23.27 9.92 21.20
N ALA A 66 -21.99 9.72 20.87
CA ALA A 66 -21.00 9.06 21.70
C ALA A 66 -20.57 9.93 22.91
N GLY A 67 -20.94 11.22 22.93
CA GLY A 67 -20.60 12.15 24.00
C GLY A 67 -19.22 12.79 23.86
N ILE A 68 -18.67 12.84 22.64
CA ILE A 68 -17.45 13.61 22.36
C ILE A 68 -17.79 15.10 22.40
N GLU A 69 -16.93 15.89 23.05
CA GLU A 69 -17.17 17.32 23.27
C GLU A 69 -16.38 18.18 22.25
N GLU A 70 -15.27 17.67 21.71
CA GLU A 70 -14.41 18.39 20.77
C GLU A 70 -13.83 17.45 19.69
N VAL A 71 -13.91 17.87 18.43
CA VAL A 71 -13.43 17.11 17.26
C VAL A 71 -12.46 17.97 16.45
N PHE A 72 -11.27 17.44 16.21
CA PHE A 72 -10.26 18.02 15.33
C PHE A 72 -10.34 17.35 13.96
N VAL A 73 -10.84 18.07 12.97
CA VAL A 73 -10.96 17.62 11.58
C VAL A 73 -9.69 18.00 10.84
N PHE A 74 -8.88 17.00 10.49
CA PHE A 74 -7.66 17.20 9.72
C PHE A 74 -7.94 17.15 8.21
N CYS A 75 -7.58 18.21 7.49
CA CYS A 75 -7.83 18.36 6.06
C CYS A 75 -6.53 18.65 5.30
N CYS A 76 -6.30 17.92 4.19
CA CYS A 76 -5.23 18.20 3.24
C CYS A 76 -5.80 18.51 1.85
N ALA A 77 -6.26 17.48 1.11
CA ALA A 77 -6.83 17.68 -0.21
C ALA A 77 -8.16 18.46 -0.16
N HIS A 78 -8.28 19.48 -1.01
CA HIS A 78 -9.46 20.34 -1.10
C HIS A 78 -9.94 20.88 0.28
N SER A 79 -9.00 21.20 1.17
CA SER A 79 -9.25 21.72 2.53
C SER A 79 -10.27 22.85 2.55
N THR A 80 -10.18 23.79 1.61
CA THR A 80 -11.12 24.91 1.44
C THR A 80 -12.58 24.45 1.30
N GLN A 81 -12.85 23.43 0.49
CA GLN A 81 -14.22 22.89 0.33
C GLN A 81 -14.75 22.29 1.64
N ILE A 82 -13.89 21.61 2.40
CA ILE A 82 -14.28 20.98 3.68
C ILE A 82 -14.54 22.06 4.73
N ILE A 83 -13.68 23.06 4.83
CA ILE A 83 -13.82 24.19 5.75
C ILE A 83 -15.10 24.96 5.41
N ASP A 84 -15.31 25.33 4.15
CA ASP A 84 -16.52 26.04 3.69
C ASP A 84 -17.80 25.24 3.99
N TYR A 85 -17.76 23.91 3.81
CA TYR A 85 -18.87 23.03 4.16
C TYR A 85 -19.15 23.07 5.67
N LEU A 86 -18.14 22.86 6.50
CA LEU A 86 -18.29 22.84 7.95
C LEU A 86 -18.73 24.20 8.50
N GLU A 87 -18.25 25.31 7.93
CA GLU A 87 -18.65 26.65 8.33
C GLU A 87 -20.11 26.99 7.99
N THR A 88 -20.61 26.43 6.89
CA THR A 88 -22.01 26.60 6.42
C THR A 88 -22.96 25.62 7.10
N SER A 89 -22.46 24.47 7.54
CA SER A 89 -23.23 23.41 8.17
C SER A 89 -23.74 23.79 9.56
N GLU A 90 -24.69 23.02 10.07
CA GLU A 90 -25.20 23.20 11.44
C GLU A 90 -24.10 22.92 12.49
N TRP A 91 -23.06 22.13 12.15
CA TRP A 91 -21.97 21.70 13.03
C TRP A 91 -21.20 22.85 13.68
N ARG A 92 -21.13 24.01 13.03
CA ARG A 92 -20.50 25.20 13.61
C ARG A 92 -21.20 25.74 14.85
N THR A 93 -22.53 25.60 14.91
CA THR A 93 -23.38 26.22 15.95
C THR A 93 -23.92 25.16 16.92
N HIS A 94 -23.51 23.90 16.81
CA HIS A 94 -23.97 22.83 17.68
C HIS A 94 -23.51 23.08 19.15
N PRO A 95 -24.41 22.94 20.14
CA PRO A 95 -24.10 23.28 21.53
C PRO A 95 -23.25 22.22 22.24
N ASN A 96 -23.29 20.97 21.79
CA ASN A 96 -22.69 19.83 22.48
C ASN A 96 -21.34 19.40 21.89
N LEU A 97 -21.03 19.82 20.65
CA LEU A 97 -19.86 19.38 19.90
C LEU A 97 -19.15 20.59 19.30
N VAL A 98 -17.87 20.77 19.63
CA VAL A 98 -17.02 21.81 19.02
C VAL A 98 -16.16 21.19 17.93
N VAL A 99 -16.40 21.59 16.68
CA VAL A 99 -15.61 21.14 15.53
C VAL A 99 -14.52 22.18 15.22
N ARG A 100 -13.26 21.76 15.19
CA ARG A 100 -12.10 22.58 14.80
C ARG A 100 -11.42 21.95 13.59
N THR A 101 -11.07 22.76 12.61
CA THR A 101 -10.37 22.30 11.40
C THR A 101 -8.87 22.57 11.53
N ILE A 102 -8.06 21.58 11.18
CA ILE A 102 -6.60 21.69 11.06
C ILE A 102 -6.26 21.49 9.58
N GLU A 103 -5.65 22.50 8.97
CA GLU A 103 -5.28 22.48 7.56
C GLU A 103 -3.77 22.30 7.40
N SER A 104 -3.36 21.35 6.56
CA SER A 104 -1.97 21.18 6.14
C SER A 104 -1.92 20.82 4.66
N HIS A 105 -1.11 21.53 3.88
CA HIS A 105 -0.89 21.22 2.46
C HIS A 105 0.35 20.35 2.21
N LYS A 106 1.09 20.00 3.28
CA LYS A 106 2.34 19.24 3.18
C LYS A 106 2.17 17.77 3.56
N SER A 107 1.06 17.42 4.19
CA SER A 107 0.84 16.08 4.70
C SER A 107 0.35 15.19 3.59
N ILE A 108 1.10 14.13 3.34
CA ILE A 108 0.84 13.23 2.22
C ILE A 108 0.27 11.91 2.74
N SER A 109 0.60 11.54 3.97
CA SER A 109 0.15 10.33 4.64
C SER A 109 -0.61 10.62 5.94
N ALA A 110 -1.28 9.59 6.47
CA ALA A 110 -1.88 9.64 7.81
C ALA A 110 -0.83 9.86 8.91
N GLY A 111 0.37 9.30 8.75
CA GLY A 111 1.50 9.54 9.66
C GLY A 111 1.95 10.99 9.66
N ASP A 112 2.09 11.62 8.49
CA ASP A 112 2.41 13.06 8.39
C ASP A 112 1.34 13.92 9.05
N ALA A 113 0.07 13.53 8.93
CA ALA A 113 -1.05 14.23 9.57
C ALA A 113 -0.92 14.17 11.10
N LEU A 114 -0.65 12.99 11.65
CA LEU A 114 -0.49 12.81 13.10
C LEU A 114 0.76 13.52 13.65
N ARG A 115 1.87 13.49 12.92
CA ARG A 115 3.09 14.29 13.26
C ARG A 115 2.80 15.78 13.28
N TYR A 116 2.14 16.29 12.24
CA TYR A 116 1.77 17.70 12.20
C TYR A 116 0.83 18.10 13.34
N ILE A 117 -0.12 17.23 13.70
CA ILE A 117 -1.00 17.44 14.85
C ILE A 117 -0.19 17.46 16.16
N TYR A 118 0.82 16.61 16.30
CA TYR A 118 1.71 16.57 17.47
C TYR A 118 2.58 17.84 17.60
N GLU A 119 3.15 18.33 16.50
CA GLU A 119 3.89 19.60 16.46
C GLU A 119 2.98 20.76 16.92
N GLN A 120 1.78 20.86 16.36
CA GLN A 120 0.79 21.86 16.74
C GLN A 120 0.33 21.72 18.21
N GLN A 121 0.21 20.48 18.70
CA GLN A 121 -0.14 20.20 20.09
C GLN A 121 0.95 20.67 21.05
N THR A 122 2.22 20.53 20.69
CA THR A 122 3.35 21.00 21.51
C THR A 122 3.30 22.51 21.70
N GLU A 123 2.79 23.24 20.70
CA GLU A 123 2.63 24.70 20.74
C GLU A 123 1.33 25.16 21.42
N THR A 124 0.23 24.42 21.25
CA THR A 124 -1.11 24.86 21.64
C THR A 124 -1.74 24.08 22.79
N SER A 125 -1.14 22.97 23.23
CA SER A 125 -1.62 22.04 24.27
C SER A 125 -3.09 21.64 24.10
N GLN A 126 -3.51 21.43 22.85
CA GLN A 126 -4.92 21.22 22.51
C GLN A 126 -5.43 19.81 22.82
N ILE A 127 -4.64 18.76 22.59
CA ILE A 127 -5.04 17.38 22.89
C ILE A 127 -4.56 16.99 24.29
N GLN A 128 -5.49 16.66 25.17
CA GLN A 128 -5.22 16.34 26.58
C GLN A 128 -5.83 14.99 26.96
N GLY A 129 -4.97 13.97 27.03
CA GLY A 129 -5.37 12.61 27.42
C GLY A 129 -5.76 11.73 26.24
N ASP A 130 -6.42 10.61 26.54
CA ASP A 130 -6.83 9.63 25.53
C ASP A 130 -7.84 10.24 24.56
N PHE A 131 -7.65 9.99 23.27
CA PHE A 131 -8.47 10.55 22.19
C PHE A 131 -8.94 9.44 21.25
N VAL A 132 -10.02 9.72 20.51
CA VAL A 132 -10.55 8.81 19.50
C VAL A 132 -9.99 9.20 18.14
N LEU A 133 -9.30 8.28 17.47
CA LEU A 133 -8.85 8.44 16.09
C LEU A 133 -9.84 7.74 15.17
N VAL A 134 -10.40 8.50 14.22
CA VAL A 134 -11.39 7.99 13.26
C VAL A 134 -11.17 8.59 11.88
N SER A 135 -11.48 7.82 10.84
CA SER A 135 -11.53 8.31 9.47
C SER A 135 -12.90 8.92 9.14
N GLY A 136 -12.94 10.00 8.37
CA GLY A 136 -14.17 10.73 8.04
C GLY A 136 -15.18 9.96 7.15
N ASP A 137 -14.81 8.79 6.66
CA ASP A 137 -15.57 7.88 5.80
C ASP A 137 -16.18 6.67 6.54
N THR A 138 -16.23 6.71 7.87
CA THR A 138 -16.76 5.64 8.72
C THR A 138 -18.22 5.86 9.12
N VAL A 139 -19.05 4.82 9.07
CA VAL A 139 -20.43 4.85 9.57
C VAL A 139 -20.56 3.87 10.73
N SER A 140 -20.99 4.36 11.89
CA SER A 140 -21.20 3.51 13.06
C SER A 140 -22.37 3.97 13.93
N ASN A 141 -22.94 3.03 14.69
CA ASN A 141 -23.88 3.28 15.78
C ASN A 141 -23.45 2.64 17.10
N MET A 142 -22.16 2.28 17.22
CA MET A 142 -21.64 1.62 18.43
C MET A 142 -21.60 2.59 19.64
N PRO A 143 -21.82 2.09 20.87
CA PRO A 143 -21.64 2.88 22.07
C PRO A 143 -20.15 3.05 22.39
N LEU A 144 -19.61 4.23 22.07
CA LEU A 144 -18.18 4.52 22.26
C LEU A 144 -17.78 4.71 23.74
N ALA A 145 -18.72 5.10 24.60
CA ALA A 145 -18.46 5.34 26.03
C ALA A 145 -17.93 4.09 26.75
N ASP A 146 -18.50 2.92 26.44
CA ASP A 146 -18.09 1.64 27.03
C ASP A 146 -16.65 1.29 26.62
N LEU A 147 -16.30 1.58 25.36
CA LEU A 147 -14.95 1.36 24.83
C LEU A 147 -13.91 2.29 25.48
N ILE A 148 -14.23 3.58 25.62
CA ILE A 148 -13.35 4.55 26.29
C ILE A 148 -13.09 4.12 27.73
N GLN A 149 -14.13 3.65 28.44
CA GLN A 149 -13.98 3.16 29.80
C GLN A 149 -13.09 1.91 29.84
N GLU A 150 -13.32 0.94 28.96
CA GLU A 150 -12.51 -0.27 28.87
C GLU A 150 -11.03 0.06 28.60
N HIS A 151 -10.75 0.98 27.66
CA HIS A 151 -9.39 1.43 27.36
C HIS A 151 -8.73 2.07 28.60
N ARG A 152 -9.43 2.98 29.29
CA ARG A 152 -8.93 3.62 30.51
C ARG A 152 -8.66 2.62 31.64
N GLU A 153 -9.50 1.58 31.77
CA GLU A 153 -9.28 0.52 32.75
C GLU A 153 -8.08 -0.36 32.39
N ARG A 154 -7.86 -0.64 31.10
CA ARG A 154 -6.66 -1.34 30.61
C ARG A 154 -5.41 -0.52 30.88
N LYS A 155 -5.40 0.77 30.55
CA LYS A 155 -4.28 1.69 30.78
C LYS A 155 -3.93 1.86 32.27
N LYS A 156 -4.94 1.83 33.15
CA LYS A 156 -4.72 1.82 34.61
C LYS A 156 -4.04 0.54 35.11
N LYS A 157 -4.22 -0.59 34.43
CA LYS A 157 -3.58 -1.88 34.78
C LYS A 157 -2.21 -2.02 34.14
N ASP A 158 -2.08 -1.58 32.90
CA ASP A 158 -0.86 -1.62 32.10
C ASP A 158 -0.68 -0.26 31.41
N GLU A 159 0.29 0.52 31.86
CA GLU A 159 0.61 1.83 31.29
C GLU A 159 1.08 1.73 29.84
N LYS A 160 1.52 0.53 29.40
CA LYS A 160 1.94 0.26 28.02
C LYS A 160 0.78 0.02 27.05
N ALA A 161 -0.48 0.07 27.52
CA ALA A 161 -1.66 -0.06 26.67
C ALA A 161 -1.93 1.25 25.90
N ILE A 162 -1.33 1.39 24.72
CA ILE A 162 -1.36 2.65 23.94
C ILE A 162 -2.59 2.79 23.06
N MET A 163 -3.14 1.69 22.57
CA MET A 163 -4.16 1.71 21.52
C MET A 163 -5.19 0.60 21.73
N THR A 164 -6.46 0.90 21.44
CA THR A 164 -7.53 -0.10 21.37
C THR A 164 -8.28 0.02 20.04
N MET A 165 -8.16 -1.02 19.22
CA MET A 165 -8.75 -1.12 17.88
C MET A 165 -10.13 -1.76 17.94
N VAL A 166 -11.07 -1.21 17.16
CA VAL A 166 -12.42 -1.78 17.02
C VAL A 166 -12.48 -2.71 15.82
N ILE A 167 -12.82 -3.97 16.09
CA ILE A 167 -13.04 -4.98 15.06
C ILE A 167 -14.48 -5.47 15.09
N LYS A 168 -15.05 -5.73 13.93
CA LYS A 168 -16.42 -6.22 13.79
C LYS A 168 -16.41 -7.64 13.26
N LYS A 169 -17.17 -8.51 13.93
CA LYS A 169 -17.38 -9.87 13.42
C LYS A 169 -18.29 -9.84 12.20
N SER A 170 -17.77 -10.23 11.06
CA SER A 170 -18.56 -10.35 9.84
C SER A 170 -19.26 -11.71 9.81
N LYS A 171 -20.54 -11.76 9.42
CA LYS A 171 -21.27 -13.04 9.33
C LYS A 171 -20.62 -13.93 8.27
N PRO A 172 -20.23 -15.17 8.60
CA PRO A 172 -19.75 -16.12 7.60
C PRO A 172 -20.95 -16.53 6.75
N SER A 173 -20.81 -16.42 5.45
CA SER A 173 -21.88 -16.80 4.54
C SER A 173 -21.29 -17.09 3.18
N LEU A 174 -21.70 -18.22 2.63
CA LEU A 174 -21.29 -18.70 1.31
C LEU A 174 -21.54 -17.67 0.20
N ILE A 175 -22.55 -16.81 0.35
CA ILE A 175 -22.92 -15.76 -0.62
C ILE A 175 -22.41 -14.37 -0.20
N THR A 176 -22.36 -14.06 1.11
CA THR A 176 -21.91 -12.75 1.64
C THR A 176 -20.40 -12.68 1.91
N HIS A 177 -19.60 -13.61 1.35
CA HIS A 177 -18.26 -13.24 0.83
C HIS A 177 -18.35 -12.00 -0.10
N GLN A 178 -19.54 -11.67 -0.62
CA GLN A 178 -19.84 -10.42 -1.33
C GLN A 178 -19.50 -9.11 -0.59
N SER A 179 -19.42 -9.06 0.75
CA SER A 179 -18.92 -7.84 1.44
C SER A 179 -17.40 -7.84 1.63
N ARG A 180 -16.73 -8.97 1.35
CA ARG A 180 -15.29 -9.18 1.56
C ARG A 180 -14.46 -9.20 0.29
N LEU A 181 -15.07 -9.29 -0.89
CA LEU A 181 -14.34 -9.42 -2.15
C LEU A 181 -14.02 -8.06 -2.80
N GLY A 182 -13.58 -7.10 -1.98
CA GLY A 182 -13.18 -5.78 -2.47
C GLY A 182 -12.33 -5.01 -1.48
N THR A 183 -12.47 -5.31 -0.19
CA THR A 183 -11.54 -4.94 0.87
C THR A 183 -10.57 -6.09 1.09
N ASP A 184 -9.32 -5.76 1.37
CA ASP A 184 -8.20 -6.69 1.57
C ASP A 184 -8.56 -7.79 2.59
N GLN A 185 -8.09 -9.02 2.36
CA GLN A 185 -8.29 -10.09 3.33
C GLN A 185 -7.49 -9.76 4.59
N LEU A 186 -8.15 -9.79 5.74
CA LEU A 186 -7.56 -9.38 7.00
C LEU A 186 -7.34 -10.61 7.88
N PHE A 187 -6.08 -10.87 8.20
CA PHE A 187 -5.69 -11.90 9.16
C PHE A 187 -5.26 -11.25 10.47
N ILE A 188 -5.92 -11.65 11.56
CA ILE A 188 -5.64 -11.13 12.90
C ILE A 188 -5.39 -12.29 13.85
N ALA A 189 -4.29 -12.23 14.60
CA ALA A 189 -4.06 -13.11 15.75
C ALA A 189 -4.25 -12.33 17.06
N VAL A 190 -5.09 -12.84 17.96
CA VAL A 190 -5.46 -12.18 19.23
C VAL A 190 -5.34 -13.18 20.38
N ASP A 191 -4.89 -12.70 21.54
CA ASP A 191 -4.98 -13.48 22.79
C ASP A 191 -6.43 -13.51 23.30
N PRO A 192 -7.06 -14.70 23.46
CA PRO A 192 -8.44 -14.83 23.92
C PRO A 192 -8.72 -14.23 25.31
N LEU A 193 -7.73 -14.19 26.20
CA LEU A 193 -7.94 -13.75 27.58
C LEU A 193 -7.77 -12.24 27.75
N THR A 194 -6.68 -11.70 27.19
CA THR A 194 -6.35 -10.28 27.32
C THR A 194 -6.96 -9.43 26.21
N LYS A 195 -7.37 -10.05 25.09
CA LYS A 195 -7.72 -9.38 23.84
C LYS A 195 -6.58 -8.51 23.29
N GLN A 196 -5.33 -8.88 23.58
CA GLN A 196 -4.16 -8.25 23.00
C GLN A 196 -4.02 -8.69 21.53
N LEU A 197 -3.75 -7.72 20.66
CA LEU A 197 -3.38 -7.98 19.28
C LEU A 197 -1.95 -8.51 19.23
N LEU A 198 -1.74 -9.63 18.55
CA LEU A 198 -0.44 -10.29 18.43
C LEU A 198 0.09 -10.25 16.99
N HIS A 199 -0.78 -10.46 16.00
CA HIS A 199 -0.43 -10.39 14.57
C HIS A 199 -1.51 -9.63 13.82
N TYR A 200 -1.09 -8.83 12.83
CA TYR A 200 -1.98 -8.07 11.95
C TYR A 200 -1.40 -8.06 10.54
N GLU A 201 -2.16 -8.59 9.58
CA GLU A 201 -1.76 -8.66 8.18
C GLU A 201 -2.95 -8.37 7.26
N GLU A 202 -2.78 -7.34 6.42
CA GLU A 202 -3.70 -7.01 5.33
C GLU A 202 -3.09 -7.54 4.02
N ASP A 203 -3.74 -8.52 3.40
CA ASP A 203 -3.27 -9.16 2.18
C ASP A 203 -3.50 -8.22 0.98
N LYS A 204 -2.43 -7.68 0.39
CA LYS A 204 -2.53 -6.88 -0.84
C LYS A 204 -1.84 -7.47 -2.05
N VAL A 205 -0.66 -8.11 -1.95
CA VAL A 205 0.07 -8.50 -3.18
C VAL A 205 0.99 -9.74 -3.04
N GLU A 206 1.41 -10.15 -1.84
CA GLU A 206 2.46 -11.20 -1.72
C GLU A 206 1.96 -12.65 -1.70
N HIS A 207 0.65 -12.90 -1.56
CA HIS A 207 0.14 -14.27 -1.40
C HIS A 207 -0.66 -14.78 -2.59
N ALA A 208 -0.01 -14.82 -3.76
CA ALA A 208 -0.37 -15.79 -4.80
C ALA A 208 -0.29 -17.27 -4.31
N ARG A 209 0.09 -17.52 -3.04
CA ARG A 209 0.33 -18.83 -2.43
C ARG A 209 -0.59 -19.23 -1.26
N GLY A 210 -1.54 -18.38 -0.84
CA GLY A 210 -2.54 -18.76 0.18
C GLY A 210 -1.98 -19.18 1.55
N SER A 211 -0.78 -18.72 1.92
CA SER A 211 -0.10 -19.07 3.17
C SER A 211 0.07 -17.86 4.06
N VAL A 212 -0.26 -17.97 5.35
CA VAL A 212 0.00 -16.93 6.37
C VAL A 212 1.21 -17.32 7.19
N CYS A 213 2.19 -16.43 7.31
CA CYS A 213 3.40 -16.65 8.11
C CYS A 213 3.23 -16.03 9.50
N LEU A 214 3.38 -16.85 10.54
CA LEU A 214 3.38 -16.41 11.93
C LEU A 214 4.74 -16.66 12.57
N ASP A 215 5.24 -15.68 13.30
CA ASP A 215 6.52 -15.79 13.99
C ASP A 215 6.47 -16.81 15.12
N LYS A 216 7.51 -17.65 15.23
CA LYS A 216 7.62 -18.69 16.25
C LYS A 216 7.66 -18.11 17.67
N SER A 217 8.24 -16.92 17.85
CA SER A 217 8.33 -16.18 19.12
C SER A 217 6.96 -15.87 19.73
N LEU A 218 5.94 -15.68 18.89
CA LEU A 218 4.57 -15.38 19.29
C LEU A 218 3.92 -16.58 20.02
N MET A 219 4.28 -17.80 19.60
CA MET A 219 3.81 -19.05 20.21
C MET A 219 4.59 -19.41 21.48
N GLU A 220 5.83 -18.95 21.62
CA GLU A 220 6.62 -19.15 22.84
C GLU A 220 6.15 -18.27 24.00
N SER A 221 5.75 -17.03 23.68
CA SER A 221 5.33 -16.02 24.66
C SER A 221 3.87 -16.17 25.11
N ASN A 222 3.00 -16.71 24.23
CA ASN A 222 1.56 -16.78 24.48
C ASN A 222 1.05 -18.23 24.54
N PRO A 223 0.34 -18.64 25.61
CA PRO A 223 -0.16 -20.01 25.76
C PRO A 223 -1.36 -20.34 24.86
N SER A 224 -2.06 -19.33 24.35
CA SER A 224 -3.23 -19.48 23.49
C SER A 224 -3.33 -18.31 22.51
N VAL A 225 -3.55 -18.63 21.24
CA VAL A 225 -3.70 -17.66 20.15
C VAL A 225 -4.97 -17.99 19.37
N LEU A 226 -5.82 -17.00 19.15
CA LEU A 226 -6.98 -17.10 18.26
C LEU A 226 -6.69 -16.39 16.95
N LEU A 227 -6.80 -17.14 15.86
CA LEU A 227 -6.68 -16.63 14.49
C LEU A 227 -8.07 -16.31 13.94
N TYR A 228 -8.23 -15.10 13.45
CA TYR A 228 -9.45 -14.63 12.80
C TYR A 228 -9.15 -14.25 11.35
N ASN A 229 -9.91 -14.85 10.44
CA ASN A 229 -10.14 -14.33 9.08
C ASN A 229 -11.55 -13.71 9.01
N ASP A 230 -12.43 -13.96 9.98
CA ASP A 230 -13.82 -13.54 9.92
C ASP A 230 -14.13 -12.11 10.39
N MET A 231 -13.09 -11.30 10.61
CA MET A 231 -13.19 -9.97 11.20
C MET A 231 -13.02 -8.87 10.14
N GLN A 232 -13.67 -7.74 10.38
CA GLN A 232 -13.53 -6.52 9.59
C GLN A 232 -12.99 -5.39 10.47
N ASP A 233 -11.94 -4.72 10.02
CA ASP A 233 -11.45 -3.50 10.67
C ASP A 233 -12.39 -2.32 10.37
N CYS A 234 -12.74 -1.59 11.42
CA CYS A 234 -13.64 -0.44 11.36
C CYS A 234 -12.91 0.90 11.28
N TYR A 235 -11.57 0.94 11.43
CA TYR A 235 -10.77 2.18 11.48
C TYR A 235 -11.30 3.18 12.52
N ILE A 236 -11.67 2.63 13.67
CA ILE A 236 -12.05 3.37 14.88
C ILE A 236 -11.09 2.92 15.96
N ASP A 237 -10.26 3.84 16.44
CA ASP A 237 -9.23 3.55 17.42
C ASP A 237 -9.32 4.50 18.60
N ILE A 238 -9.15 3.96 19.80
CA ILE A 238 -8.89 4.78 20.98
C ILE A 238 -7.39 4.77 21.20
N CYS A 239 -6.80 5.95 21.09
CA CYS A 239 -5.38 6.15 21.17
C CYS A 239 -5.04 6.96 22.41
N SER A 240 -3.91 6.61 23.00
CA SER A 240 -3.27 7.43 24.01
C SER A 240 -2.33 8.47 23.35
N PRO A 241 -1.99 9.60 24.02
CA PRO A 241 -1.07 10.61 23.49
C PRO A 241 0.29 10.07 23.03
N GLU A 242 0.75 8.97 23.63
CA GLU A 242 2.01 8.28 23.31
C GLU A 242 2.04 7.79 21.85
N VAL A 243 0.87 7.52 21.26
CA VAL A 243 0.77 7.20 19.82
C VAL A 243 1.30 8.35 18.97
N LEU A 244 0.95 9.60 19.31
CA LEU A 244 1.41 10.77 18.55
C LEU A 244 2.93 10.95 18.64
N SER A 245 3.52 10.72 19.82
CA SER A 245 4.99 10.76 19.97
C SER A 245 5.68 9.65 19.18
N LEU A 246 5.09 8.46 19.08
CA LEU A 246 5.68 7.36 18.31
C LEU A 246 5.75 7.66 16.81
N PHE A 247 4.76 8.40 16.28
CA PHE A 247 4.78 8.86 14.89
C PHE A 247 5.83 9.94 14.65
N GLU A 248 6.14 10.77 15.64
CA GLU A 248 7.21 11.77 15.57
C GLU A 248 8.60 11.12 15.62
N ASP A 249 8.79 10.15 16.52
CA ASP A 249 10.06 9.45 16.68
C ASP A 249 10.39 8.56 15.47
N ASN A 250 9.38 7.96 14.83
CA ASN A 250 9.53 7.04 13.69
C ASN A 250 8.91 7.63 12.41
N PHE A 251 9.72 8.34 11.62
CA PHE A 251 9.25 9.00 10.39
C PHE A 251 8.78 8.01 9.30
N ASP A 252 9.23 6.75 9.34
CA ASP A 252 8.86 5.69 8.39
C ASP A 252 7.39 5.26 8.51
N TYR A 253 6.73 5.58 9.63
CA TYR A 253 5.32 5.29 9.84
C TYR A 253 4.44 6.25 9.05
N GLN A 254 4.14 5.88 7.79
CA GLN A 254 3.20 6.59 6.93
C GLN A 254 1.77 6.07 7.09
N HIS A 255 1.61 4.75 7.19
CA HIS A 255 0.32 4.07 7.33
C HIS A 255 0.02 3.62 8.75
N LEU A 256 -1.22 3.86 9.20
CA LEU A 256 -1.66 3.47 10.54
C LEU A 256 -1.66 1.94 10.75
N ARG A 257 -2.13 1.15 9.77
CA ARG A 257 -2.21 -0.31 9.89
C ARG A 257 -0.93 -1.00 9.43
N ARG A 258 -0.55 -0.80 8.17
CA ARG A 258 0.59 -1.48 7.56
C ARG A 258 1.92 -1.20 8.25
N HIS A 259 2.19 0.04 8.64
CA HIS A 259 3.49 0.42 9.19
C HIS A 259 3.42 0.54 10.71
N PHE A 260 2.47 1.32 11.25
CA PHE A 260 2.42 1.56 12.69
C PHE A 260 1.96 0.34 13.50
N VAL A 261 0.82 -0.30 13.18
CA VAL A 261 0.39 -1.49 13.93
C VAL A 261 1.41 -2.63 13.79
N LYS A 262 1.85 -2.94 12.57
CA LYS A 262 2.89 -3.97 12.34
C LYS A 262 4.20 -3.63 13.05
N GLY A 263 4.64 -2.37 12.98
CA GLY A 263 5.85 -1.88 13.63
C GLY A 263 5.80 -2.00 15.14
N VAL A 264 4.68 -1.64 15.78
CA VAL A 264 4.49 -1.79 17.23
C VAL A 264 4.43 -3.25 17.66
N LEU A 265 3.89 -4.16 16.82
CA LEU A 265 3.86 -5.59 17.13
C LEU A 265 5.25 -6.26 17.03
N VAL A 266 6.12 -5.74 16.17
CA VAL A 266 7.51 -6.22 15.99
C VAL A 266 8.48 -5.53 16.96
N ASP A 267 8.15 -4.34 17.48
CA ASP A 267 9.02 -3.58 18.39
C ASP A 267 9.10 -4.19 19.80
N ASP A 268 10.22 -4.88 20.07
CA ASP A 268 10.54 -5.44 21.38
C ASP A 268 11.08 -4.41 22.39
N ILE A 269 11.45 -3.19 21.96
CA ILE A 269 12.20 -2.25 22.79
C ILE A 269 11.28 -1.50 23.75
N MET A 270 10.23 -0.85 23.22
CA MET A 270 9.30 -0.10 24.06
C MET A 270 8.29 -1.04 24.75
N GLY A 271 7.92 -2.14 24.09
CA GLY A 271 6.97 -3.13 24.57
C GLY A 271 5.55 -2.58 24.73
N TYR A 272 5.17 -1.61 23.89
CA TYR A 272 3.81 -1.10 23.84
C TYR A 272 2.84 -2.15 23.32
N LYS A 273 1.59 -2.08 23.78
CA LYS A 273 0.57 -3.09 23.49
C LYS A 273 -0.66 -2.47 22.85
N ILE A 274 -1.14 -3.16 21.81
CA ILE A 274 -2.38 -2.85 21.13
C ILE A 274 -3.41 -3.91 21.54
N PHE A 275 -4.62 -3.46 21.84
CA PHE A 275 -5.73 -4.35 22.21
C PHE A 275 -6.86 -4.24 21.21
N THR A 276 -7.71 -5.27 21.13
CA THR A 276 -8.90 -5.28 20.28
C THR A 276 -10.17 -5.19 21.11
N HIS A 277 -11.24 -4.69 20.48
CA HIS A 277 -12.60 -4.73 20.98
C HIS A 277 -13.54 -5.22 19.88
N GLU A 278 -14.18 -6.35 20.14
CA GLU A 278 -15.07 -7.01 19.18
C GLU A 278 -16.52 -6.50 19.29
N ILE A 279 -17.06 -6.07 18.16
CA ILE A 279 -18.47 -5.69 18.02
C ILE A 279 -19.27 -6.83 17.40
N GLY A 280 -20.32 -7.26 18.09
CA GLY A 280 -21.25 -8.29 17.61
C GLY A 280 -22.64 -7.77 17.19
N SER A 281 -23.23 -6.83 17.94
CA SER A 281 -24.61 -6.36 17.73
C SER A 281 -24.72 -4.99 17.07
N SER A 282 -23.71 -4.13 17.25
CA SER A 282 -23.69 -2.79 16.69
C SER A 282 -23.10 -2.81 15.27
N TYR A 283 -23.43 -1.78 14.51
CA TYR A 283 -22.91 -1.57 13.17
C TYR A 283 -21.70 -0.63 13.22
N ALA A 284 -20.63 -1.04 12.56
CA ALA A 284 -19.50 -0.19 12.20
C ALA A 284 -19.00 -0.68 10.84
N ALA A 285 -18.69 0.25 9.93
CA ALA A 285 -18.09 -0.04 8.64
C ALA A 285 -17.43 1.22 8.08
N ARG A 286 -16.32 1.04 7.37
CA ARG A 286 -15.63 2.09 6.63
C ARG A 286 -15.92 1.96 5.14
N VAL A 287 -16.11 3.08 4.46
CA VAL A 287 -16.25 3.13 3.01
C VAL A 287 -14.86 3.29 2.37
N ASP A 288 -14.21 2.21 1.96
CA ASP A 288 -12.85 2.25 1.37
C ASP A 288 -12.83 2.22 -0.17
N ASN A 289 -13.76 1.49 -0.79
CA ASN A 289 -13.91 1.32 -2.24
C ASN A 289 -15.38 1.47 -2.69
N PHE A 290 -15.66 1.46 -4.00
CA PHE A 290 -17.05 1.60 -4.47
C PHE A 290 -17.96 0.43 -4.08
N ARG A 291 -17.42 -0.76 -3.86
CA ARG A 291 -18.17 -1.94 -3.38
C ARG A 291 -18.65 -1.78 -1.93
N SER A 292 -17.79 -1.27 -1.06
CA SER A 292 -18.07 -0.93 0.32
C SER A 292 -19.05 0.23 0.38
N TYR A 293 -18.94 1.20 -0.54
CA TYR A 293 -19.92 2.27 -0.70
C TYR A 293 -21.32 1.72 -1.02
N ASP A 294 -21.43 0.74 -1.93
CA ASP A 294 -22.70 0.07 -2.24
C ASP A 294 -23.25 -0.73 -1.04
N THR A 295 -22.39 -1.48 -0.35
CA THR A 295 -22.77 -2.30 0.81
C THR A 295 -23.29 -1.41 1.95
N VAL A 296 -22.53 -0.39 2.34
CA VAL A 296 -22.90 0.54 3.41
C VAL A 296 -24.17 1.32 3.04
N SER A 297 -24.32 1.72 1.76
CA SER A 297 -25.55 2.36 1.29
C SER A 297 -26.78 1.46 1.48
N LYS A 298 -26.68 0.18 1.10
CA LYS A 298 -27.76 -0.80 1.30
C LYS A 298 -28.06 -1.02 2.78
N ASP A 299 -27.03 -1.09 3.62
CA ASP A 299 -27.18 -1.26 5.07
C ASP A 299 -27.91 -0.08 5.72
N ILE A 300 -27.61 1.15 5.28
CA ILE A 300 -28.32 2.37 5.71
C ILE A 300 -29.79 2.32 5.28
N ILE A 301 -30.07 1.97 4.03
CA ILE A 301 -31.45 1.87 3.51
C ILE A 301 -32.25 0.82 4.29
N GLN A 302 -31.61 -0.32 4.61
CA GLN A 302 -32.17 -1.41 5.40
C GLN A 302 -32.23 -1.12 6.91
N ARG A 303 -31.73 0.04 7.37
CA ARG A 303 -31.77 0.52 8.76
C ARG A 303 -30.86 -0.23 9.75
N TRP A 304 -29.78 -0.84 9.27
CA TRP A 304 -28.79 -1.46 10.16
C TRP A 304 -28.03 -0.40 10.97
N THR A 305 -27.95 0.84 10.46
CA THR A 305 -27.25 1.98 11.04
C THR A 305 -28.12 2.85 11.96
N TYR A 306 -29.31 2.40 12.36
CA TYR A 306 -30.20 3.19 13.22
C TYR A 306 -29.46 3.67 14.48
N PRO A 307 -29.53 4.97 14.85
CA PRO A 307 -30.47 6.00 14.38
C PRO A 307 -30.04 6.81 13.14
N TYR A 308 -28.88 6.55 12.53
CA TYR A 308 -28.37 7.29 11.37
C TYR A 308 -28.98 6.78 10.07
N VAL A 309 -30.22 7.17 9.84
CA VAL A 309 -31.05 6.75 8.71
C VAL A 309 -31.73 7.96 8.05
N PRO A 310 -32.02 7.95 6.74
CA PRO A 310 -32.48 9.14 6.00
C PRO A 310 -33.81 9.75 6.47
N ASP A 311 -34.60 9.03 7.28
CA ASP A 311 -35.84 9.54 7.86
C ASP A 311 -35.64 10.37 9.13
N ILE A 312 -34.47 10.28 9.75
CA ILE A 312 -34.09 11.08 10.92
C ILE A 312 -33.25 12.25 10.43
N ASN A 313 -33.52 13.45 10.96
CA ASN A 313 -32.68 14.60 10.69
C ASN A 313 -31.40 14.50 11.54
N PHE A 314 -30.26 14.37 10.87
CA PHE A 314 -28.94 14.58 11.43
C PHE A 314 -28.08 15.34 10.41
N GLY A 315 -27.22 16.24 10.90
CA GLY A 315 -26.35 17.08 10.04
C GLY A 315 -27.09 18.09 9.17
N GLY A 316 -28.24 18.63 9.59
CA GLY A 316 -29.00 19.63 8.84
C GLY A 316 -29.79 19.10 7.63
N ASN A 317 -29.88 17.78 7.47
CA ASN A 317 -30.61 17.18 6.36
C ASN A 317 -32.12 17.17 6.58
N ARG A 318 -32.88 17.45 5.50
CA ARG A 318 -34.34 17.42 5.58
C ARG A 318 -34.81 15.96 5.65
N PRO A 319 -35.69 15.61 6.61
CA PRO A 319 -36.10 14.22 6.82
C PRO A 319 -36.95 13.70 5.67
N VAL A 320 -36.60 12.51 5.19
CA VAL A 320 -37.28 11.84 4.08
C VAL A 320 -38.37 10.91 4.62
N LYS A 321 -39.54 10.82 3.97
CA LYS A 321 -40.61 9.94 4.43
C LYS A 321 -40.34 8.49 4.04
N LEU A 322 -40.41 7.60 5.03
CA LEU A 322 -40.36 6.16 4.81
C LEU A 322 -41.71 5.63 4.28
N GLY A 323 -41.65 4.93 3.14
CA GLY A 323 -42.72 4.15 2.55
C GLY A 323 -42.59 2.65 2.86
N ARG A 324 -43.42 1.84 2.20
CA ARG A 324 -43.32 0.37 2.29
C ARG A 324 -42.07 -0.11 1.55
N GLU A 325 -41.56 -1.28 1.94
CA GLU A 325 -40.42 -1.95 1.27
C GLU A 325 -39.12 -1.12 1.21
N GLY A 326 -38.87 -0.28 2.23
CA GLY A 326 -37.63 0.49 2.31
C GLY A 326 -37.54 1.66 1.31
N ILE A 327 -38.67 2.12 0.80
CA ILE A 327 -38.71 3.26 -0.12
C ILE A 327 -38.64 4.57 0.66
N TYR A 328 -37.68 5.44 0.37
CA TYR A 328 -37.58 6.77 0.96
C TYR A 328 -37.98 7.84 -0.06
N ARG A 329 -38.94 8.69 0.27
CA ARG A 329 -39.44 9.75 -0.62
C ARG A 329 -39.40 11.13 0.03
N ALA A 330 -38.74 12.07 -0.63
CA ALA A 330 -38.84 13.48 -0.27
C ALA A 330 -40.26 14.02 -0.53
N CYS A 331 -40.65 15.09 0.16
CA CYS A 331 -42.02 15.58 0.12
C CYS A 331 -42.39 16.33 -1.17
N ASP A 332 -41.42 16.77 -1.95
CA ASP A 332 -41.54 17.64 -3.13
C ASP A 332 -41.31 16.91 -4.47
N VAL A 333 -41.23 15.57 -4.43
CA VAL A 333 -41.01 14.74 -5.63
C VAL A 333 -42.23 14.77 -6.54
N VAL A 334 -42.00 15.05 -7.82
CA VAL A 334 -43.03 15.00 -8.86
C VAL A 334 -42.91 13.68 -9.61
N GLN A 335 -43.81 12.74 -9.33
CA GLN A 335 -43.85 11.43 -9.96
C GLN A 335 -45.04 11.32 -10.93
N SER A 336 -44.78 10.82 -12.13
CA SER A 336 -45.83 10.49 -13.09
C SER A 336 -46.59 9.22 -12.71
N ARG A 337 -47.88 9.12 -13.06
CA ARG A 337 -48.75 8.00 -12.62
C ARG A 337 -48.33 6.62 -13.12
N SER A 338 -47.58 6.56 -14.22
CA SER A 338 -47.11 5.32 -14.83
C SER A 338 -45.70 4.91 -14.39
N ALA A 339 -45.00 5.71 -13.58
CA ALA A 339 -43.68 5.38 -13.09
C ALA A 339 -43.74 4.39 -11.93
N ASP A 340 -42.96 3.32 -12.02
CA ASP A 340 -42.82 2.30 -10.98
C ASP A 340 -41.54 2.52 -10.18
N VAL A 341 -41.71 2.79 -8.89
CA VAL A 341 -40.61 2.97 -7.94
C VAL A 341 -40.69 1.81 -6.98
N GLY A 342 -39.81 0.82 -7.18
CA GLY A 342 -39.79 -0.40 -6.39
C GLY A 342 -38.97 -0.28 -5.11
N ALA A 343 -38.75 -1.44 -4.47
CA ALA A 343 -38.16 -1.55 -3.15
C ALA A 343 -36.75 -0.94 -3.03
N SER A 344 -36.38 -0.59 -1.80
CA SER A 344 -35.05 -0.10 -1.41
C SER A 344 -34.55 1.10 -2.24
N THR A 345 -35.47 1.98 -2.66
CA THR A 345 -35.15 3.14 -3.49
C THR A 345 -35.27 4.42 -2.67
N VAL A 346 -34.29 5.33 -2.82
CA VAL A 346 -34.27 6.64 -2.16
C VAL A 346 -34.42 7.73 -3.20
N VAL A 347 -35.38 8.64 -3.02
CA VAL A 347 -35.61 9.78 -3.92
C VAL A 347 -35.45 11.09 -3.17
N GLY A 348 -34.45 11.87 -3.59
CA GLY A 348 -34.10 13.18 -3.06
C GLY A 348 -35.07 14.32 -3.45
N TYR A 349 -34.76 15.52 -2.96
CA TYR A 349 -35.65 16.68 -3.05
C TYR A 349 -35.70 17.27 -4.46
N GLY A 350 -36.88 17.72 -4.88
CA GLY A 350 -37.07 18.44 -6.14
C GLY A 350 -36.89 17.59 -7.40
N THR A 351 -36.84 16.27 -7.26
CA THR A 351 -36.64 15.33 -8.36
C THR A 351 -37.94 15.11 -9.14
N LYS A 352 -37.82 15.03 -10.47
CA LYS A 352 -38.93 14.81 -11.41
C LYS A 352 -38.76 13.46 -12.11
N ILE A 353 -39.78 12.63 -12.04
CA ILE A 353 -39.82 11.28 -12.64
C ILE A 353 -40.86 11.27 -13.77
N GLY A 354 -40.43 10.91 -14.98
CA GLY A 354 -41.27 10.88 -16.18
C GLY A 354 -42.15 9.64 -16.26
N ASN A 355 -42.68 9.36 -17.46
CA ASN A 355 -43.68 8.32 -17.65
C ASN A 355 -43.04 6.99 -17.99
N GLY A 356 -43.51 5.90 -17.36
CA GLY A 356 -43.07 4.54 -17.69
C GLY A 356 -41.68 4.18 -17.16
N ASP A 357 -41.14 4.98 -16.23
CA ASP A 357 -39.84 4.71 -15.62
C ASP A 357 -39.91 3.56 -14.64
N ARG A 358 -38.83 2.78 -14.54
CA ARG A 358 -38.68 1.68 -13.59
C ARG A 358 -37.41 1.88 -12.78
N ILE A 359 -37.57 2.09 -11.48
CA ILE A 359 -36.46 2.38 -10.56
C ILE A 359 -36.42 1.33 -9.44
N LEU A 360 -35.30 0.63 -9.28
CA LEU A 360 -35.13 -0.47 -8.32
C LEU A 360 -33.78 -0.37 -7.60
N ASN A 361 -33.76 -0.60 -6.28
CA ASN A 361 -32.54 -0.66 -5.46
C ASN A 361 -31.55 0.48 -5.73
N SER A 362 -32.05 1.70 -5.95
CA SER A 362 -31.24 2.83 -6.42
C SER A 362 -31.38 4.05 -5.51
N VAL A 363 -30.33 4.86 -5.44
CA VAL A 363 -30.33 6.13 -4.69
C VAL A 363 -30.32 7.27 -5.70
N ILE A 364 -31.30 8.16 -5.60
CA ILE A 364 -31.43 9.34 -6.45
C ILE A 364 -31.29 10.59 -5.61
N GLY A 365 -30.36 11.46 -6.01
CA GLY A 365 -30.06 12.74 -5.42
C GLY A 365 -31.17 13.78 -5.59
N SER A 366 -30.85 15.00 -5.17
CA SER A 366 -31.76 16.13 -5.23
C SER A 366 -31.63 16.89 -6.56
N GLY A 367 -32.74 17.41 -7.07
CA GLY A 367 -32.80 18.23 -8.28
C GLY A 367 -32.66 17.44 -9.58
N CYS A 368 -32.85 16.12 -9.55
CA CYS A 368 -32.69 15.28 -10.73
C CYS A 368 -33.90 15.34 -11.65
N ILE A 369 -33.65 15.25 -12.95
CA ILE A 369 -34.69 15.22 -13.99
C ILE A 369 -34.54 13.90 -14.73
N ILE A 370 -35.52 13.01 -14.56
CA ILE A 370 -35.59 11.72 -15.24
C ILE A 370 -36.62 11.84 -16.35
N GLY A 371 -36.22 11.44 -17.57
CA GLY A 371 -37.05 11.38 -18.78
C GLY A 371 -38.13 10.32 -18.70
N SER A 372 -38.60 9.84 -19.84
CA SER A 372 -39.63 8.79 -19.94
C SER A 372 -39.03 7.47 -20.43
N ASN A 373 -39.61 6.36 -19.97
CA ASN A 373 -39.19 4.98 -20.25
C ASN A 373 -37.73 4.70 -19.84
N VAL A 374 -37.29 5.26 -18.71
CA VAL A 374 -35.95 5.05 -18.17
C VAL A 374 -35.92 3.85 -17.22
N VAL A 375 -34.90 3.01 -17.32
CA VAL A 375 -34.68 1.88 -16.40
C VAL A 375 -33.43 2.15 -15.56
N ILE A 376 -33.60 2.20 -14.24
CA ILE A 376 -32.51 2.41 -13.27
C ILE A 376 -32.51 1.24 -12.27
N GLU A 377 -31.42 0.48 -12.23
CA GLU A 377 -31.27 -0.67 -11.35
C GLU A 377 -29.93 -0.61 -10.61
N GLY A 378 -29.97 -0.74 -9.28
CA GLY A 378 -28.77 -0.86 -8.45
C GLY A 378 -27.79 0.32 -8.52
N SER A 379 -28.27 1.51 -8.91
CA SER A 379 -27.40 2.63 -9.31
C SER A 379 -27.48 3.81 -8.35
N TYR A 380 -26.41 4.60 -8.31
CA TYR A 380 -26.25 5.75 -7.43
C TYR A 380 -26.17 7.02 -8.28
N ILE A 381 -27.26 7.80 -8.26
CA ILE A 381 -27.38 9.05 -9.00
C ILE A 381 -27.30 10.19 -7.99
N TRP A 382 -26.31 11.07 -8.13
CA TRP A 382 -26.14 12.22 -7.24
C TRP A 382 -27.02 13.40 -7.67
N ASN A 383 -26.64 14.63 -7.31
CA ASN A 383 -27.51 15.79 -7.42
C ASN A 383 -27.46 16.44 -8.81
N ASN A 384 -28.57 17.07 -9.20
CA ASN A 384 -28.70 17.86 -10.44
C ASN A 384 -28.39 17.06 -11.72
N VAL A 385 -28.60 15.74 -11.70
CA VAL A 385 -28.39 14.87 -12.87
C VAL A 385 -29.61 14.94 -13.79
N THR A 386 -29.35 15.03 -15.09
CA THR A 386 -30.40 14.99 -16.14
C THR A 386 -30.27 13.71 -16.94
N ILE A 387 -31.29 12.88 -16.91
CA ILE A 387 -31.39 11.63 -17.69
C ILE A 387 -32.51 11.84 -18.71
N GLU A 388 -32.17 11.78 -20.00
CA GLU A 388 -33.13 11.91 -21.09
C GLU A 388 -33.92 10.59 -21.32
N ASP A 389 -34.78 10.57 -22.34
CA ASP A 389 -35.72 9.47 -22.59
C ASP A 389 -35.02 8.18 -23.07
N GLY A 390 -35.54 7.03 -22.62
CA GLY A 390 -35.11 5.71 -23.11
C GLY A 390 -33.71 5.28 -22.67
N CYS A 391 -33.16 5.85 -21.60
CA CYS A 391 -31.87 5.45 -21.05
C CYS A 391 -31.98 4.19 -20.17
N GLU A 392 -30.92 3.39 -20.15
CA GLU A 392 -30.78 2.22 -19.29
C GLU A 392 -29.51 2.32 -18.44
N ILE A 393 -29.67 2.26 -17.12
CA ILE A 393 -28.57 2.43 -16.16
C ILE A 393 -28.59 1.26 -15.19
N ARG A 394 -27.51 0.47 -15.19
CA ARG A 394 -27.34 -0.70 -14.32
C ARG A 394 -26.07 -0.55 -13.50
N ASN A 395 -26.18 -0.66 -12.19
CA ASN A 395 -25.06 -0.67 -11.23
C ASN A 395 -23.97 0.37 -11.50
N ALA A 396 -24.36 1.60 -11.81
CA ALA A 396 -23.45 2.70 -12.14
C ALA A 396 -23.48 3.80 -11.07
N ILE A 397 -22.37 4.53 -10.95
CA ILE A 397 -22.27 5.75 -10.15
C ILE A 397 -22.27 6.95 -11.08
N VAL A 398 -23.19 7.88 -10.86
CA VAL A 398 -23.37 9.09 -11.65
C VAL A 398 -23.23 10.31 -10.76
N CYS A 399 -22.13 11.06 -10.93
CA CYS A 399 -21.79 12.21 -10.10
C CYS A 399 -22.64 13.47 -10.42
N ASP A 400 -22.39 14.56 -9.66
CA ASP A 400 -23.24 15.76 -9.75
C ASP A 400 -23.15 16.42 -11.14
N GLY A 401 -24.30 16.88 -11.64
CA GLY A 401 -24.40 17.67 -12.87
C GLY A 401 -24.18 16.91 -14.18
N VAL A 402 -24.10 15.58 -14.14
CA VAL A 402 -24.00 14.72 -15.33
C VAL A 402 -25.26 14.81 -16.19
N ARG A 403 -25.09 14.74 -17.51
CA ARG A 403 -26.20 14.69 -18.48
C ARG A 403 -26.09 13.46 -19.35
N ILE A 404 -27.08 12.58 -19.25
CA ILE A 404 -27.19 11.37 -20.06
C ILE A 404 -28.21 11.65 -21.16
N ARG A 405 -27.75 11.60 -22.41
CA ARG A 405 -28.60 11.85 -23.58
C ARG A 405 -29.48 10.66 -23.93
N ALA A 406 -30.53 10.92 -24.72
CA ALA A 406 -31.54 9.92 -25.07
C ALA A 406 -30.91 8.68 -25.71
N GLY A 407 -31.40 7.50 -25.31
CA GLY A 407 -30.98 6.20 -25.82
C GLY A 407 -29.62 5.69 -25.31
N ALA A 408 -28.95 6.40 -24.41
CA ALA A 408 -27.68 5.93 -23.85
C ALA A 408 -27.86 4.75 -22.88
N VAL A 409 -26.89 3.83 -22.91
CA VAL A 409 -26.85 2.62 -22.06
C VAL A 409 -25.57 2.63 -21.23
N LEU A 410 -25.71 2.53 -19.91
CA LEU A 410 -24.58 2.39 -18.99
C LEU A 410 -24.51 0.94 -18.51
N GLU A 411 -23.42 0.27 -18.88
CA GLU A 411 -23.14 -1.09 -18.41
C GLU A 411 -22.75 -1.10 -16.92
N PRO A 412 -22.81 -2.28 -16.26
CA PRO A 412 -22.47 -2.42 -14.84
C PRO A 412 -21.05 -1.93 -14.51
N GLY A 413 -20.92 -1.22 -13.39
CA GLY A 413 -19.62 -0.78 -12.87
C GLY A 413 -19.08 0.51 -13.47
N VAL A 414 -19.84 1.18 -14.33
CA VAL A 414 -19.48 2.48 -14.87
C VAL A 414 -19.49 3.56 -13.78
N VAL A 415 -18.44 4.39 -13.77
CA VAL A 415 -18.33 5.56 -12.88
C VAL A 415 -18.19 6.82 -13.75
N LEU A 416 -19.21 7.68 -13.71
CA LEU A 416 -19.21 8.98 -14.39
C LEU A 416 -18.87 10.09 -13.40
N SER A 417 -17.74 10.79 -13.61
CA SER A 417 -17.34 11.97 -12.84
C SER A 417 -18.27 13.16 -13.10
N PHE A 418 -18.02 14.27 -12.42
CA PHE A 418 -18.84 15.47 -12.43
C PHE A 418 -18.98 16.09 -13.83
N LYS A 419 -20.19 16.60 -14.13
CA LYS A 419 -20.50 17.36 -15.36
C LYS A 419 -20.22 16.65 -16.69
N VAL A 420 -19.96 15.34 -16.68
CA VAL A 420 -19.79 14.52 -17.89
C VAL A 420 -21.08 14.52 -18.71
N VAL A 421 -20.95 14.50 -20.03
CA VAL A 421 -22.08 14.35 -20.95
C VAL A 421 -21.90 13.07 -21.75
N VAL A 422 -22.84 12.14 -21.62
CA VAL A 422 -22.86 10.92 -22.43
C VAL A 422 -23.65 11.18 -23.70
N GLY A 423 -23.08 10.86 -24.86
CA GLY A 423 -23.69 11.09 -26.17
C GLY A 423 -24.97 10.28 -26.40
N ARG A 424 -25.70 10.61 -27.46
CA ARG A 424 -26.94 9.90 -27.84
C ARG A 424 -26.63 8.50 -28.34
N ASP A 425 -27.48 7.53 -27.98
CA ASP A 425 -27.37 6.13 -28.39
C ASP A 425 -25.96 5.52 -28.14
N PHE A 426 -25.23 6.05 -27.15
CA PHE A 426 -23.90 5.59 -26.81
C PHE A 426 -23.95 4.56 -25.69
N VAL A 427 -23.19 3.47 -25.85
CA VAL A 427 -23.04 2.42 -24.83
C VAL A 427 -21.70 2.63 -24.15
N VAL A 428 -21.71 2.91 -22.85
CA VAL A 428 -20.48 3.00 -22.07
C VAL A 428 -20.09 1.58 -21.62
N PRO A 429 -18.88 1.09 -21.92
CA PRO A 429 -18.45 -0.26 -21.55
C PRO A 429 -18.41 -0.48 -20.04
N ALA A 430 -18.63 -1.71 -19.60
CA ALA A 430 -18.56 -2.13 -18.20
C ALA A 430 -17.23 -1.71 -17.54
N TYR A 431 -17.29 -1.38 -16.25
CA TYR A 431 -16.14 -0.96 -15.42
C TYR A 431 -15.41 0.32 -15.87
N SER A 432 -15.89 1.01 -16.90
CA SER A 432 -15.26 2.24 -17.40
C SER A 432 -15.39 3.40 -16.41
N LYS A 433 -14.26 4.07 -16.15
CA LYS A 433 -14.20 5.34 -15.40
C LYS A 433 -14.11 6.50 -16.37
N VAL A 434 -15.02 7.45 -16.27
CA VAL A 434 -15.13 8.58 -17.21
C VAL A 434 -15.00 9.90 -16.47
N SER A 435 -14.12 10.78 -16.94
CA SER A 435 -13.94 12.11 -16.36
C SER A 435 -13.71 13.18 -17.42
N LEU A 436 -13.97 14.44 -17.08
CA LEU A 436 -13.56 15.58 -17.91
C LEU A 436 -12.05 15.85 -17.83
N LEU A 437 -11.41 15.38 -16.75
CA LEU A 437 -9.97 15.47 -16.55
C LEU A 437 -9.27 14.31 -17.26
N GLN A 438 -8.21 14.60 -17.99
CA GLN A 438 -7.33 13.59 -18.56
C GLN A 438 -6.56 12.88 -17.44
N GLN A 439 -6.38 11.57 -17.56
CA GLN A 439 -5.58 10.78 -16.62
C GLN A 439 -4.14 11.32 -16.55
N PRO A 440 -3.57 11.52 -15.35
CA PRO A 440 -2.18 11.95 -15.22
C PRO A 440 -1.27 10.87 -15.82
N MET A 441 -0.40 11.24 -16.77
CA MET A 441 0.47 10.30 -17.51
C MET A 441 1.63 9.69 -16.69
N LYS A 442 1.63 9.86 -15.36
CA LYS A 442 2.66 9.31 -14.46
C LYS A 442 1.97 8.67 -13.27
N GLU A 443 1.43 7.48 -13.47
CA GLU A 443 1.24 6.55 -12.36
C GLU A 443 2.46 5.64 -12.44
N ASP A 444 3.52 5.97 -11.68
CA ASP A 444 4.62 5.04 -11.47
C ASP A 444 4.02 3.78 -10.84
N SER A 445 4.33 2.63 -11.44
CA SER A 445 3.69 1.31 -11.29
C SER A 445 3.76 0.71 -9.87
N ASP A 446 4.29 1.44 -8.90
CA ASP A 446 4.50 0.96 -7.55
C ASP A 446 3.41 1.58 -6.65
N GLU A 447 2.44 0.76 -6.23
CA GLU A 447 1.41 1.14 -5.24
C GLU A 447 2.04 1.65 -3.91
N GLU A 448 3.33 1.43 -3.68
CA GLU A 448 4.09 1.95 -2.53
C GLU A 448 4.47 3.44 -2.63
N LEU A 449 4.43 4.03 -3.83
CA LEU A 449 4.71 5.45 -4.05
C LEU A 449 3.43 6.29 -4.23
N GLU A 450 2.26 5.73 -3.88
CA GLU A 450 0.90 6.30 -4.00
C GLU A 450 0.70 7.71 -3.39
N TYR A 451 1.69 8.21 -2.68
CA TYR A 451 1.63 9.43 -1.89
C TYR A 451 2.28 10.62 -2.63
N ALA A 452 3.25 10.44 -3.54
CA ALA A 452 4.10 11.54 -3.98
C ALA A 452 3.42 12.73 -4.73
N ASP A 453 2.20 12.60 -5.24
CA ASP A 453 1.68 13.54 -6.25
C ASP A 453 0.58 14.53 -5.80
N SER A 454 0.48 14.82 -4.50
CA SER A 454 -0.44 15.87 -4.00
C SER A 454 0.12 17.30 -4.06
N SER A 455 1.36 17.51 -4.56
CA SER A 455 2.01 18.84 -4.55
C SER A 455 2.54 19.35 -5.89
N SER A 456 2.33 18.65 -7.01
CA SER A 456 2.79 19.11 -8.32
C SER A 456 1.81 20.09 -9.00
N GLY A 457 1.62 21.28 -8.42
CA GLY A 457 1.43 22.53 -9.18
C GLY A 457 0.30 22.63 -10.22
N ALA A 458 -0.77 21.83 -10.14
CA ALA A 458 -1.92 21.97 -11.05
C ALA A 458 -2.84 23.15 -10.67
N ALA A 459 -2.88 23.52 -9.39
CA ALA A 459 -3.77 24.59 -8.90
C ALA A 459 -3.40 25.99 -9.43
N ASP A 460 -2.12 26.26 -9.71
CA ASP A 460 -1.66 27.61 -10.12
C ASP A 460 -1.70 27.84 -11.65
N ARG A 461 -2.05 26.82 -12.44
CA ARG A 461 -2.31 26.98 -13.90
C ARG A 461 -3.77 27.25 -14.23
N LEU A 462 -4.68 27.10 -13.26
CA LEU A 462 -6.13 27.27 -13.44
C LEU A 462 -6.61 28.72 -13.37
N SER A 463 -5.77 29.68 -12.98
CA SER A 463 -6.14 31.10 -12.93
C SER A 463 -6.04 31.83 -14.29
N GLY A 464 -5.46 31.19 -15.32
CA GLY A 464 -5.20 31.80 -16.63
C GLY A 464 -5.92 31.17 -17.82
N LEU A 465 -6.61 30.03 -17.65
CA LEU A 465 -7.34 29.38 -18.73
C LEU A 465 -8.81 29.75 -18.66
N SER A 466 -9.15 30.80 -19.42
CA SER A 466 -10.50 31.05 -19.91
C SER A 466 -11.14 29.72 -20.32
N LEU A 467 -12.36 29.47 -19.84
CA LEU A 467 -13.26 28.42 -20.31
C LEU A 467 -13.57 28.64 -21.80
N GLU A 468 -12.63 28.31 -22.68
CA GLU A 468 -12.88 28.14 -24.10
C GLU A 468 -13.15 26.67 -24.35
N MET A 469 -14.43 26.42 -24.53
CA MET A 469 -15.07 25.19 -24.95
C MET A 469 -14.55 24.79 -26.34
N GLU A 470 -13.34 24.24 -26.42
CA GLU A 470 -12.84 23.62 -27.65
C GLU A 470 -13.17 22.12 -27.65
N SER A 471 -14.26 21.80 -28.36
CA SER A 471 -14.65 20.45 -28.73
C SER A 471 -13.57 19.78 -29.59
N LYS A 472 -12.72 18.97 -28.96
CA LYS A 472 -12.00 17.88 -29.65
C LYS A 472 -12.66 16.56 -29.25
N GLY A 473 -12.78 15.67 -30.24
CA GLY A 473 -13.78 14.59 -30.30
C GLY A 473 -13.97 13.82 -29.00
N SER A 474 -15.22 13.79 -28.53
CA SER A 474 -15.61 13.00 -27.37
C SER A 474 -15.59 11.52 -27.71
N GLU A 475 -14.88 10.75 -26.90
CA GLU A 475 -14.88 9.28 -26.93
C GLU A 475 -16.26 8.70 -26.56
N LEU A 476 -17.13 9.51 -25.94
CA LEU A 476 -18.50 9.15 -25.52
C LEU A 476 -19.59 9.36 -26.60
N GLY A 477 -19.20 9.33 -27.88
CA GLY A 477 -20.14 9.46 -29.00
C GLY A 477 -20.56 10.92 -29.34
N PRO A 478 -21.55 11.09 -30.25
CA PRO A 478 -21.97 12.41 -30.74
C PRO A 478 -22.60 13.25 -29.62
N ASP A 479 -22.19 14.50 -29.50
CA ASP A 479 -22.54 15.45 -28.42
C ASP A 479 -22.06 15.05 -27.00
N GLY A 480 -21.21 14.02 -26.89
CA GLY A 480 -20.58 13.66 -25.61
C GLY A 480 -19.50 14.65 -25.18
N ALA A 481 -19.16 14.63 -23.90
CA ALA A 481 -18.03 15.36 -23.32
C ALA A 481 -17.46 14.57 -22.13
N GLY A 482 -16.26 14.03 -22.31
CA GLY A 482 -15.51 13.28 -21.32
C GLY A 482 -14.47 12.37 -21.98
N TYR A 483 -13.43 12.05 -21.21
CA TYR A 483 -12.38 11.09 -21.54
C TYR A 483 -12.63 9.80 -20.76
N ILE A 484 -12.47 8.67 -21.43
CA ILE A 484 -12.44 7.36 -20.77
C ILE A 484 -11.03 7.17 -20.24
N TRP A 485 -10.89 6.88 -18.94
CA TRP A 485 -9.58 6.62 -18.34
C TRP A 485 -9.12 5.23 -18.78
N GLU A 486 -7.95 5.16 -19.43
CA GLU A 486 -7.36 3.89 -19.85
C GLU A 486 -6.77 3.19 -18.63
N VAL A 487 -7.09 1.91 -18.48
CA VAL A 487 -6.57 1.09 -17.40
C VAL A 487 -5.16 0.63 -17.78
N CYS A 488 -4.19 0.80 -16.88
CA CYS A 488 -2.84 0.29 -17.08
C CYS A 488 -2.88 -1.24 -17.32
N GLU A 489 -2.23 -1.69 -18.40
CA GLU A 489 -2.15 -3.09 -18.82
C GLU A 489 -1.54 -3.96 -17.70
N GLY A 490 -2.39 -4.61 -16.89
CA GLY A 490 -1.99 -5.46 -15.77
C GLY A 490 -3.07 -5.63 -14.70
N ALA A 491 -4.01 -4.67 -14.58
CA ALA A 491 -5.04 -4.66 -13.54
C ALA A 491 -6.43 -5.19 -13.97
N HIS A 492 -6.59 -5.64 -15.21
CA HIS A 492 -7.90 -5.99 -15.80
C HIS A 492 -8.65 -7.13 -15.08
N ASP A 493 -7.97 -8.05 -14.39
CA ASP A 493 -8.62 -9.19 -13.74
C ASP A 493 -9.23 -8.88 -12.35
N GLU A 494 -8.95 -7.69 -11.80
CA GLU A 494 -9.34 -7.33 -10.42
C GLU A 494 -10.33 -6.16 -10.32
N GLU A 495 -10.66 -5.47 -11.41
CA GLU A 495 -11.51 -4.26 -11.40
C GLU A 495 -12.93 -4.51 -10.83
N TRP A 496 -13.47 -5.72 -11.04
CA TRP A 496 -14.75 -6.13 -10.47
C TRP A 496 -14.73 -6.14 -8.93
N LYS A 497 -13.57 -6.33 -8.30
CA LYS A 497 -13.42 -6.31 -6.83
C LYS A 497 -13.74 -4.94 -6.24
N HIS A 498 -13.44 -3.87 -6.99
CA HIS A 498 -13.62 -2.49 -6.53
C HIS A 498 -14.87 -1.82 -7.09
N SER A 499 -15.67 -2.52 -7.88
CA SER A 499 -16.87 -2.01 -8.55
C SER A 499 -18.15 -2.13 -7.72
N VAL A 500 -19.18 -1.37 -8.10
CA VAL A 500 -20.55 -1.47 -7.58
C VAL A 500 -21.31 -2.64 -8.23
N ALA A 501 -20.84 -3.15 -9.37
CA ALA A 501 -21.47 -4.24 -10.07
C ALA A 501 -21.50 -5.54 -9.23
N PRO A 502 -22.59 -6.33 -9.29
CA PRO A 502 -22.58 -7.69 -8.79
C PRO A 502 -21.43 -8.49 -9.43
N ILE A 503 -20.88 -9.44 -8.68
CA ILE A 503 -19.81 -10.30 -9.19
C ILE A 503 -20.34 -11.07 -10.42
N PRO A 504 -19.61 -11.07 -11.56
CA PRO A 504 -19.96 -11.88 -12.72
C PRO A 504 -20.13 -13.36 -12.34
N GLU A 505 -21.13 -14.04 -12.91
CA GLU A 505 -21.41 -15.45 -12.63
C GLU A 505 -20.21 -16.37 -12.91
N ASP A 506 -19.42 -16.04 -13.94
CA ASP A 506 -18.20 -16.77 -14.31
C ASP A 506 -17.13 -16.71 -13.20
N LYS A 507 -16.90 -15.53 -12.61
CA LYS A 507 -15.94 -15.36 -11.51
C LYS A 507 -16.44 -15.99 -10.20
N LEU A 508 -17.76 -15.99 -9.96
CA LEU A 508 -18.35 -16.74 -8.85
C LEU A 508 -18.12 -18.25 -9.01
N ALA A 509 -18.22 -18.76 -10.23
CA ALA A 509 -17.95 -20.17 -10.53
C ALA A 509 -16.47 -20.51 -10.33
N GLU A 510 -15.53 -19.67 -10.79
CA GLU A 510 -14.10 -19.83 -10.53
C GLU A 510 -13.78 -19.90 -9.03
N ILE A 511 -14.35 -18.98 -8.23
CA ILE A 511 -14.13 -18.96 -6.77
C ILE A 511 -14.74 -20.20 -6.10
N THR A 512 -15.95 -20.60 -6.51
CA THR A 512 -16.62 -21.78 -5.95
C THR A 512 -15.83 -23.05 -6.31
N GLN A 513 -15.33 -23.16 -7.54
CA GLN A 513 -14.53 -24.29 -7.99
C GLN A 513 -13.17 -24.36 -7.28
N ALA A 514 -12.50 -23.22 -7.08
CA ALA A 514 -11.27 -23.19 -6.29
C ALA A 514 -11.50 -23.69 -4.86
N MET A 515 -12.64 -23.34 -4.24
CA MET A 515 -13.00 -23.85 -2.92
C MET A 515 -13.34 -25.34 -2.94
N ASP A 516 -14.07 -25.81 -3.95
CA ASP A 516 -14.41 -27.23 -4.12
C ASP A 516 -13.14 -28.09 -4.37
N ASP A 517 -12.15 -27.58 -5.11
CA ASP A 517 -10.86 -28.25 -5.32
C ASP A 517 -10.02 -28.35 -4.03
N TYR A 518 -10.23 -27.44 -3.06
CA TYR A 518 -9.67 -27.53 -1.71
C TYR A 518 -10.47 -28.49 -0.81
N ASP A 519 -11.80 -28.56 -0.95
CA ASP A 519 -12.66 -29.51 -0.21
C ASP A 519 -12.51 -30.96 -0.72
N ASP A 520 -12.22 -31.18 -2.02
CA ASP A 520 -11.91 -32.51 -2.59
C ASP A 520 -10.50 -33.03 -2.18
N MET A 521 -9.72 -32.23 -1.45
CA MET A 521 -8.51 -32.65 -0.72
C MET A 521 -8.80 -33.09 0.73
N GLU A 522 -10.07 -33.23 1.13
CA GLU A 522 -10.48 -33.87 2.39
C GLU A 522 -11.12 -35.25 2.17
N ASP A 523 -10.35 -36.24 1.71
CA ASP A 523 -10.61 -37.65 2.06
C ASP A 523 -9.36 -38.56 2.03
N GLU A 524 -8.23 -38.06 2.56
CA GLU A 524 -7.20 -38.93 3.16
C GLU A 524 -6.82 -38.41 4.55
N SER A 525 -7.74 -38.59 5.49
CA SER A 525 -7.44 -38.53 6.92
C SER A 525 -6.50 -39.67 7.32
N VAL A 526 -5.20 -39.52 7.07
CA VAL A 526 -4.16 -40.19 7.85
C VAL A 526 -3.60 -39.16 8.81
N VAL A 527 -4.28 -39.02 9.95
CA VAL A 527 -3.72 -38.39 11.14
C VAL A 527 -2.50 -39.23 11.54
N PRO A 528 -1.25 -38.73 11.49
CA PRO A 528 -0.13 -39.45 12.05
C PRO A 528 -0.36 -39.51 13.56
N THR A 529 -0.45 -40.72 14.10
CA THR A 529 -0.61 -40.96 15.53
C THR A 529 0.74 -40.79 16.24
N SER A 530 1.24 -39.55 16.24
CA SER A 530 2.27 -39.06 17.16
C SER A 530 2.49 -37.58 16.86
N GLY A 531 2.33 -36.73 17.89
CA GLY A 531 2.63 -35.31 17.82
C GLY A 531 4.12 -35.05 17.62
N GLU A 532 4.59 -35.22 16.40
CA GLU A 532 5.88 -34.73 15.94
C GLU A 532 5.63 -33.51 15.06
N LEU A 533 6.09 -32.36 15.55
CA LEU A 533 6.39 -31.19 14.73
C LEU A 533 7.17 -31.68 13.51
N LYS A 534 6.66 -31.43 12.29
CA LYS A 534 7.50 -31.51 11.10
C LYS A 534 8.63 -30.52 11.30
N SER A 535 9.85 -31.02 11.54
CA SER A 535 11.06 -30.21 11.48
C SER A 535 11.16 -29.63 10.07
N ASP A 536 11.52 -28.35 9.99
CA ASP A 536 11.75 -27.55 8.78
C ASP A 536 12.87 -28.15 7.90
N ALA A 537 12.62 -29.28 7.26
CA ALA A 537 13.55 -29.93 6.34
C ALA A 537 13.03 -29.98 4.89
N ASP A 538 11.76 -29.63 4.63
CA ASP A 538 11.15 -29.87 3.30
C ASP A 538 10.31 -28.69 2.75
N SER A 539 10.54 -27.44 3.16
CA SER A 539 9.86 -26.30 2.50
C SER A 539 10.70 -25.03 2.25
N ILE A 540 12.01 -25.08 2.51
CA ILE A 540 12.98 -24.11 1.98
C ILE A 540 14.23 -24.91 1.62
N ASN A 541 14.28 -25.47 0.41
CA ASN A 541 15.55 -25.75 -0.25
C ASN A 541 15.92 -24.54 -1.12
N THR A 542 16.06 -23.38 -0.49
CA THR A 542 17.26 -22.60 -0.74
C THR A 542 18.20 -23.02 0.39
N ASP A 543 19.15 -23.89 0.06
CA ASP A 543 20.21 -24.29 0.97
C ASP A 543 21.01 -23.05 1.38
N VAL A 544 20.58 -22.33 2.43
CA VAL A 544 21.33 -21.23 3.04
C VAL A 544 22.45 -21.79 3.94
N ASN A 545 22.96 -22.99 3.65
CA ASN A 545 24.10 -23.61 4.32
C ASN A 545 24.77 -24.67 3.43
N ASP A 546 24.84 -24.46 2.11
CA ASP A 546 25.96 -25.01 1.35
C ASP A 546 27.02 -23.91 1.25
N PRO A 547 28.16 -24.01 1.98
CA PRO A 547 29.25 -23.04 1.90
C PRO A 547 29.79 -22.83 0.47
N GLY A 548 29.43 -23.71 -0.47
CA GLY A 548 29.74 -23.57 -1.89
C GLY A 548 28.87 -22.59 -2.68
N ASP A 549 27.66 -22.23 -2.20
CA ASP A 549 26.73 -21.34 -2.94
C ASP A 549 26.89 -19.85 -2.54
N ASP A 550 27.43 -19.57 -1.33
CA ASP A 550 27.66 -18.21 -0.82
C ASP A 550 28.64 -17.40 -1.70
N TYR A 551 29.66 -18.05 -2.27
CA TYR A 551 30.59 -17.40 -3.19
C TYR A 551 29.90 -17.02 -4.52
N GLY A 552 29.01 -17.87 -5.03
CA GLY A 552 28.28 -17.60 -6.27
C GLY A 552 27.30 -16.43 -6.15
N TYR A 553 26.64 -16.28 -5.00
CA TYR A 553 25.82 -15.09 -4.72
C TYR A 553 26.68 -13.84 -4.54
N PHE A 554 27.79 -13.96 -3.82
CA PHE A 554 28.73 -12.87 -3.63
C PHE A 554 29.30 -12.36 -4.97
N GLU A 555 29.74 -13.26 -5.84
CA GLU A 555 30.28 -12.94 -7.17
C GLU A 555 29.25 -12.19 -8.04
N LYS A 556 27.99 -12.64 -8.03
CA LYS A 556 26.89 -11.96 -8.73
C LYS A 556 26.61 -10.55 -8.19
N GLU A 557 26.67 -10.35 -6.87
CA GLU A 557 26.46 -9.01 -6.30
C GLU A 557 27.63 -8.06 -6.52
N VAL A 558 28.86 -8.58 -6.49
CA VAL A 558 30.05 -7.82 -6.88
C VAL A 558 29.96 -7.42 -8.36
N GLU A 559 29.50 -8.33 -9.23
CA GLU A 559 29.25 -8.05 -10.65
C GLU A 559 28.20 -6.96 -10.83
N GLY A 560 27.04 -7.09 -10.19
CA GLY A 560 25.97 -6.09 -10.25
C GLY A 560 26.44 -4.71 -9.77
N THR A 561 27.20 -4.69 -8.68
CA THR A 561 27.81 -3.46 -8.13
C THR A 561 28.82 -2.84 -9.10
N PHE A 562 29.68 -3.66 -9.72
CA PHE A 562 30.64 -3.20 -10.71
C PHE A 562 29.97 -2.64 -11.96
N LEU A 563 28.93 -3.31 -12.48
CA LEU A 563 28.17 -2.86 -13.65
C LEU A 563 27.47 -1.52 -13.37
N ARG A 564 26.81 -1.36 -12.22
CA ARG A 564 26.25 -0.06 -11.79
C ARG A 564 27.32 1.03 -11.73
N ALA A 565 28.49 0.72 -11.17
CA ALA A 565 29.61 1.66 -11.11
C ALA A 565 30.12 2.09 -12.51
N VAL A 566 30.07 1.19 -13.49
CA VAL A 566 30.44 1.46 -14.88
C VAL A 566 29.40 2.34 -15.59
N GLU A 567 28.11 2.04 -15.43
CA GLU A 567 27.00 2.77 -16.07
C GLU A 567 26.83 4.20 -15.52
N GLU A 568 26.85 4.34 -14.20
CA GLU A 568 26.66 5.63 -13.52
C GLU A 568 27.96 6.47 -13.46
N GLY A 569 29.10 5.88 -13.79
CA GLY A 569 30.41 6.56 -13.75
C GLY A 569 30.87 6.89 -12.33
N ILE A 570 30.65 5.98 -11.39
CA ILE A 570 30.98 6.14 -9.97
C ILE A 570 32.51 6.24 -9.79
N LYS A 571 32.94 7.04 -8.80
CA LYS A 571 34.36 7.13 -8.43
C LYS A 571 34.86 5.81 -7.84
N VAL A 572 36.08 5.43 -8.19
CA VAL A 572 36.75 4.20 -7.69
C VAL A 572 36.70 4.05 -6.16
N GLU A 573 36.84 5.15 -5.41
CA GLU A 573 36.80 5.14 -3.93
C GLU A 573 35.45 4.68 -3.35
N LEU A 574 34.33 4.99 -4.01
CA LEU A 574 33.00 4.57 -3.57
C LEU A 574 32.77 3.09 -3.89
N GLY A 575 33.21 2.64 -5.06
CA GLY A 575 33.17 1.21 -5.41
C GLY A 575 33.99 0.33 -4.46
N VAL A 576 35.15 0.83 -3.98
CA VAL A 576 35.92 0.15 -2.94
C VAL A 576 35.12 0.03 -1.63
N LEU A 577 34.36 1.06 -1.24
CA LEU A 577 33.58 1.04 -0.01
C LEU A 577 32.39 0.05 -0.07
N GLU A 578 31.69 0.01 -1.21
CA GLU A 578 30.58 -0.91 -1.43
C GLU A 578 31.06 -2.36 -1.44
N ILE A 579 32.12 -2.66 -2.20
CA ILE A 579 32.68 -4.02 -2.27
C ILE A 579 33.28 -4.44 -0.93
N ASN A 580 33.91 -3.53 -0.17
CA ASN A 580 34.36 -3.86 1.19
C ASN A 580 33.20 -4.14 2.15
N SER A 581 32.05 -3.48 1.96
CA SER A 581 30.85 -3.75 2.75
C SER A 581 30.28 -5.13 2.43
N LEU A 582 30.25 -5.50 1.14
CA LEU A 582 29.89 -6.85 0.69
C LEU A 582 30.85 -7.92 1.22
N ARG A 583 32.16 -7.65 1.17
CA ARG A 583 33.17 -8.56 1.74
C ARG A 583 32.89 -8.84 3.22
N LEU A 584 32.56 -7.81 3.99
CA LEU A 584 32.26 -7.93 5.42
C LEU A 584 30.93 -8.64 5.67
N SER A 585 29.92 -8.48 4.80
CA SER A 585 28.62 -9.15 4.96
C SER A 585 28.69 -10.64 4.64
N TYR A 586 29.43 -11.02 3.61
CA TYR A 586 29.63 -12.43 3.20
C TYR A 586 30.82 -13.11 3.88
N ASN A 587 31.57 -12.38 4.73
CA ASN A 587 32.77 -12.87 5.42
C ASN A 587 33.82 -13.49 4.48
N MET A 588 34.04 -12.85 3.33
CA MET A 588 34.98 -13.30 2.29
C MET A 588 36.39 -12.74 2.50
N GLU A 589 37.40 -13.40 1.94
CA GLU A 589 38.78 -12.91 1.98
C GLU A 589 39.03 -11.83 0.91
N SER A 590 40.16 -11.12 1.02
CA SER A 590 40.54 -10.13 -0.01
C SER A 590 40.87 -10.77 -1.36
N ALA A 591 41.36 -12.02 -1.36
CA ALA A 591 41.62 -12.81 -2.56
C ALA A 591 40.32 -13.09 -3.34
N ASP A 592 39.26 -13.51 -2.64
CA ASP A 592 37.93 -13.74 -3.22
C ASP A 592 37.36 -12.48 -3.89
N CYS A 593 37.54 -11.33 -3.25
CA CYS A 593 37.14 -10.03 -3.80
C CYS A 593 37.92 -9.68 -5.07
N ALA A 594 39.22 -9.96 -5.10
CA ALA A 594 40.05 -9.71 -6.27
C ALA A 594 39.62 -10.59 -7.45
N GLY A 595 39.33 -11.88 -7.19
CA GLY A 595 38.78 -12.81 -8.16
C GLY A 595 37.43 -12.35 -8.73
N ALA A 596 36.47 -12.02 -7.87
CA ALA A 596 35.13 -11.59 -8.29
C ALA A 596 35.12 -10.25 -9.07
N ILE A 597 35.96 -9.29 -8.69
CA ILE A 597 36.12 -8.01 -9.43
C ILE A 597 36.72 -8.28 -10.80
N PHE A 598 37.77 -9.10 -10.87
CA PHE A 598 38.39 -9.46 -12.14
C PHE A 598 37.42 -10.20 -13.06
N TYR A 599 36.65 -11.15 -12.51
CA TYR A 599 35.58 -11.85 -13.22
C TYR A 599 34.58 -10.86 -13.85
N SER A 600 34.09 -9.91 -13.03
CA SER A 600 33.15 -8.88 -13.47
C SER A 600 33.73 -7.99 -14.59
N MET A 601 35.01 -7.64 -14.50
CA MET A 601 35.72 -6.86 -15.52
C MET A 601 35.85 -7.62 -16.85
N MET A 602 36.16 -8.91 -16.79
CA MET A 602 36.31 -9.73 -17.98
C MET A 602 34.97 -10.08 -18.62
N LYS A 603 33.94 -10.33 -17.81
CA LYS A 603 32.57 -10.54 -18.28
C LYS A 603 32.03 -9.32 -19.04
N LEU A 604 32.23 -8.11 -18.49
CA LEU A 604 31.92 -6.87 -19.20
C LEU A 604 32.67 -6.74 -20.54
N ALA A 605 33.91 -7.21 -20.60
CA ALA A 605 34.69 -7.19 -21.84
C ALA A 605 34.09 -8.11 -22.93
N VAL A 606 33.56 -9.27 -22.53
CA VAL A 606 32.86 -10.23 -23.39
C VAL A 606 31.49 -9.71 -23.82
N ASP A 607 30.71 -9.14 -22.90
CA ASP A 607 29.37 -8.61 -23.18
C ASP A 607 29.41 -7.36 -24.07
N THR A 608 30.55 -6.66 -24.12
CA THR A 608 30.76 -5.55 -25.05
C THR A 608 30.77 -6.07 -26.50
N PRO A 609 30.00 -5.45 -27.44
CA PRO A 609 29.90 -5.94 -28.82
C PRO A 609 31.27 -6.07 -29.48
N HIS A 610 31.63 -7.29 -29.88
CA HIS A 610 32.91 -7.59 -30.53
C HIS A 610 32.72 -8.56 -31.71
N SER A 611 33.51 -8.39 -32.77
CA SER A 611 33.41 -9.18 -34.01
C SER A 611 34.63 -10.08 -34.26
N SER A 612 35.71 -9.89 -33.50
CA SER A 612 36.94 -10.70 -33.57
C SER A 612 37.69 -10.72 -32.24
N GLY A 613 38.53 -11.74 -32.01
CA GLY A 613 39.34 -11.86 -30.79
C GLY A 613 40.34 -10.70 -30.56
N SER A 614 40.72 -9.97 -31.61
CA SER A 614 41.57 -8.78 -31.47
C SER A 614 40.81 -7.58 -30.90
N GLU A 615 39.50 -7.48 -31.15
CA GLU A 615 38.64 -6.46 -30.55
C GLU A 615 38.36 -6.78 -29.08
N LEU A 616 38.13 -8.06 -28.76
CA LEU A 616 37.97 -8.54 -27.38
C LEU A 616 39.20 -8.21 -26.52
N TYR A 617 40.41 -8.45 -27.03
CA TYR A 617 41.65 -8.05 -26.35
C TYR A 617 41.73 -6.53 -26.08
N LYS A 618 41.35 -5.70 -27.05
CA LYS A 618 41.35 -4.24 -26.88
C LYS A 618 40.32 -3.79 -25.84
N ASN A 619 39.14 -4.41 -25.82
CA ASN A 619 38.10 -4.13 -24.84
C ASN A 619 38.58 -4.50 -23.43
N ALA A 620 39.11 -5.71 -23.25
CA ALA A 620 39.66 -6.17 -21.97
C ALA A 620 40.80 -5.26 -21.47
N ALA A 621 41.77 -4.92 -22.34
CA ALA A 621 42.88 -4.04 -21.98
C ALA A 621 42.42 -2.61 -21.59
N SER A 622 41.38 -2.09 -22.24
CA SER A 622 40.78 -0.78 -21.93
C SER A 622 40.08 -0.79 -20.56
N ILE A 623 39.30 -1.85 -20.28
CA ILE A 623 38.59 -2.02 -19.01
C ILE A 623 39.59 -2.18 -17.86
N ILE A 624 40.60 -3.03 -18.02
CA ILE A 624 41.69 -3.20 -17.04
C ILE A 624 42.39 -1.87 -16.79
N ALA A 625 42.75 -1.12 -17.84
CA ALA A 625 43.42 0.17 -17.67
C ALA A 625 42.56 1.20 -16.92
N LYS A 626 41.25 1.21 -17.15
CA LYS A 626 40.31 2.14 -16.49
C LYS A 626 40.10 1.78 -15.01
N TRP A 627 39.97 0.49 -14.69
CA TRP A 627 39.60 0.02 -13.36
C TRP A 627 40.75 -0.60 -12.56
N LYS A 628 42.00 -0.47 -13.01
CA LYS A 628 43.17 -0.94 -12.25
C LYS A 628 43.26 -0.37 -10.84
N GLY A 629 42.75 0.84 -10.62
CA GLY A 629 42.73 1.45 -9.28
C GLY A 629 41.79 0.73 -8.31
N LEU A 630 40.72 0.12 -8.82
CA LEU A 630 39.80 -0.70 -8.02
C LEU A 630 40.43 -2.06 -7.72
N LEU A 631 40.94 -2.73 -8.75
CA LEU A 631 41.57 -4.05 -8.61
C LEU A 631 42.85 -3.98 -7.75
N GLY A 632 43.71 -2.99 -7.96
CA GLY A 632 44.95 -2.80 -7.19
C GLY A 632 44.74 -2.45 -5.71
N PHE A 633 43.53 -2.10 -5.26
CA PHE A 633 43.24 -1.98 -3.82
C PHE A 633 43.20 -3.34 -3.12
N TYR A 634 42.72 -4.37 -3.83
CA TYR A 634 42.54 -5.73 -3.34
C TYR A 634 43.66 -6.69 -3.72
N VAL A 635 44.51 -6.31 -4.69
CA VAL A 635 45.64 -7.12 -5.17
C VAL A 635 46.94 -6.52 -4.63
N LYS A 636 47.25 -6.76 -3.36
CA LYS A 636 48.46 -6.28 -2.67
C LYS A 636 49.43 -7.40 -2.32
N GLN A 637 48.91 -8.57 -1.99
CA GLN A 637 49.68 -9.76 -1.63
C GLN A 637 49.79 -10.72 -2.82
N THR A 638 50.82 -11.57 -2.80
CA THR A 638 51.06 -12.56 -3.85
C THR A 638 49.90 -13.55 -3.97
N ASP A 639 49.25 -13.91 -2.86
CA ASP A 639 48.14 -14.86 -2.85
C ASP A 639 46.89 -14.31 -3.59
N GLU A 640 46.60 -13.01 -3.42
CA GLU A 640 45.52 -12.32 -4.12
C GLU A 640 45.79 -12.22 -5.63
N GLN A 641 47.07 -12.05 -6.01
CA GLN A 641 47.49 -12.06 -7.41
C GLN A 641 47.32 -13.43 -8.05
N ILE A 642 47.65 -14.52 -7.32
CA ILE A 642 47.47 -15.90 -7.80
C ILE A 642 45.99 -16.20 -7.99
N GLU A 643 45.12 -15.77 -7.07
CA GLU A 643 43.67 -15.97 -7.18
C GLU A 643 43.08 -15.33 -8.43
N VAL A 644 43.54 -14.13 -8.82
CA VAL A 644 43.14 -13.48 -10.08
C VAL A 644 43.53 -14.33 -11.31
N ILE A 645 44.72 -14.95 -11.29
CA ILE A 645 45.17 -15.83 -12.39
C ILE A 645 44.33 -17.11 -12.42
N MET A 646 44.07 -17.71 -11.27
CA MET A 646 43.25 -18.92 -11.13
C MET A 646 41.82 -18.68 -11.61
N LYS A 647 41.23 -17.53 -11.24
CA LYS A 647 39.90 -17.15 -11.70
C LYS A 647 39.86 -16.89 -13.20
N PHE A 648 40.91 -16.29 -13.77
CA PHE A 648 41.02 -16.13 -15.21
C PHE A 648 41.09 -17.48 -15.95
N GLU A 649 41.80 -18.45 -15.38
CA GLU A 649 41.88 -19.81 -15.91
C GLU A 649 40.51 -20.48 -15.91
N GLU A 650 39.75 -20.40 -14.82
CA GLU A 650 38.38 -20.90 -14.71
C GLU A 650 37.47 -20.29 -15.80
N MET A 651 37.49 -18.97 -15.97
CA MET A 651 36.73 -18.30 -17.03
C MET A 651 37.13 -18.75 -18.44
N CYS A 652 38.42 -18.99 -18.67
CA CYS A 652 38.90 -19.52 -19.93
C CYS A 652 38.44 -20.97 -20.15
N GLN A 653 38.29 -21.77 -19.12
CA GLN A 653 37.72 -23.12 -19.22
C GLN A 653 36.22 -23.07 -19.55
N GLU A 654 35.45 -22.18 -18.93
CA GLU A 654 34.02 -21.99 -19.22
C GLU A 654 33.77 -21.42 -20.63
N THR A 655 34.57 -20.43 -21.03
CA THR A 655 34.43 -19.71 -22.32
C THR A 655 35.62 -20.01 -23.26
N ALA A 656 35.94 -21.29 -23.41
CA ALA A 656 37.14 -21.78 -24.11
C ALA A 656 37.27 -21.37 -25.58
N LYS A 657 36.18 -21.00 -26.26
CA LYS A 657 36.21 -20.61 -27.68
C LYS A 657 36.65 -19.17 -27.93
N GLU A 658 36.52 -18.28 -26.94
CA GLU A 658 36.71 -16.83 -27.11
C GLU A 658 37.88 -16.31 -26.26
N LEU A 659 37.90 -16.63 -24.97
CA LEU A 659 38.94 -16.16 -24.02
C LEU A 659 40.18 -17.05 -24.00
N GLY A 660 40.03 -18.36 -24.23
CA GLY A 660 41.12 -19.33 -24.19
C GLY A 660 42.38 -18.96 -25.00
N PRO A 661 42.30 -18.57 -26.29
CA PRO A 661 43.49 -18.22 -27.08
C PRO A 661 44.11 -16.85 -26.71
N LEU A 662 43.44 -16.04 -25.89
CA LEU A 662 43.91 -14.72 -25.45
C LEU A 662 44.56 -14.77 -24.06
N PHE A 663 44.58 -15.93 -23.40
CA PHE A 663 45.06 -16.08 -22.03
C PHE A 663 46.48 -15.50 -21.84
N ALA A 664 47.45 -15.92 -22.65
CA ALA A 664 48.82 -15.42 -22.58
C ALA A 664 48.95 -13.91 -22.85
N GLN A 665 48.09 -13.36 -23.72
CA GLN A 665 48.11 -11.93 -24.06
C GLN A 665 47.52 -11.07 -22.94
N ILE A 666 46.46 -11.53 -22.29
CA ILE A 666 45.83 -10.83 -21.17
C ILE A 666 46.71 -10.95 -19.92
N LEU A 667 47.35 -12.09 -19.68
CA LEU A 667 48.32 -12.26 -18.60
C LEU A 667 49.51 -11.28 -18.76
N HIS A 668 50.00 -11.11 -19.99
CA HIS A 668 51.02 -10.09 -20.29
C HIS A 668 50.52 -8.67 -20.01
N VAL A 669 49.25 -8.35 -20.30
CA VAL A 669 48.66 -7.04 -19.97
C VAL A 669 48.54 -6.84 -18.46
N LEU A 670 48.19 -7.88 -17.70
CA LEU A 670 48.15 -7.80 -16.23
C LEU A 670 49.53 -7.53 -15.64
N TYR A 671 50.58 -8.13 -16.22
CA TYR A 671 51.97 -7.83 -15.88
C TYR A 671 52.37 -6.39 -16.27
N GLU A 672 52.16 -5.96 -17.51
CA GLU A 672 52.47 -4.60 -17.98
C GLU A 672 51.74 -3.48 -17.21
N LYS A 673 50.61 -3.79 -16.57
CA LYS A 673 49.79 -2.82 -15.82
C LYS A 673 50.05 -2.86 -14.32
N ASP A 674 51.07 -3.59 -13.87
CA ASP A 674 51.45 -3.77 -12.46
C ASP A 674 50.32 -4.35 -11.60
N VAL A 675 49.44 -5.19 -12.19
CA VAL A 675 48.38 -5.89 -11.44
C VAL A 675 48.92 -7.19 -10.86
N VAL A 676 49.79 -7.89 -11.60
CA VAL A 676 50.40 -9.15 -11.20
C VAL A 676 51.92 -9.02 -11.33
N GLN A 677 52.64 -9.47 -10.30
CA GLN A 677 54.10 -9.45 -10.26
C GLN A 677 54.70 -10.78 -10.72
N GLU A 678 55.99 -10.78 -11.06
CA GLU A 678 56.72 -11.96 -11.52
C GLU A 678 56.63 -13.13 -10.52
N ASP A 679 56.84 -12.85 -9.23
CA ASP A 679 56.74 -13.83 -8.14
C ASP A 679 55.41 -14.59 -8.12
N ALA A 680 54.29 -13.92 -8.44
CA ALA A 680 52.97 -14.54 -8.46
C ALA A 680 52.79 -15.46 -9.67
N ILE A 681 53.29 -15.04 -10.85
CA ILE A 681 53.24 -15.83 -12.08
C ILE A 681 54.11 -17.09 -11.93
N MET A 682 55.27 -16.96 -11.29
CA MET A 682 56.19 -18.07 -11.04
C MET A 682 55.61 -19.07 -10.05
N ARG A 683 55.02 -18.61 -8.94
CA ARG A 683 54.34 -19.51 -7.97
C ARG A 683 53.13 -20.21 -8.58
N TRP A 684 52.31 -19.50 -9.35
CA TRP A 684 51.20 -20.12 -10.09
C TRP A 684 51.71 -21.21 -11.06
N ALA A 685 52.78 -20.94 -11.80
CA ALA A 685 53.38 -21.91 -12.72
C ALA A 685 53.95 -23.14 -11.99
N GLU A 686 54.55 -22.97 -10.81
CA GLU A 686 55.02 -24.07 -9.96
C GLU A 686 53.88 -24.91 -9.39
N GLU A 687 52.80 -24.28 -8.94
CA GLU A 687 51.61 -24.95 -8.40
C GLU A 687 50.91 -25.79 -9.50
N LYS A 688 50.82 -25.25 -10.72
CA LYS A 688 50.22 -25.94 -11.87
C LYS A 688 51.11 -27.01 -12.49
N ALA A 689 52.42 -27.03 -12.21
CA ALA A 689 53.32 -28.09 -12.69
C ALA A 689 52.92 -29.48 -12.15
N GLY A 690 52.21 -29.54 -11.02
CA GLY A 690 51.67 -30.76 -10.40
C GLY A 690 50.25 -31.16 -10.82
N ALA A 691 49.56 -30.35 -11.64
CA ALA A 691 48.15 -30.55 -12.01
C ALA A 691 47.94 -31.54 -13.17
N ASP A 692 46.68 -31.89 -13.47
CA ASP A 692 46.30 -32.81 -14.55
C ASP A 692 46.57 -32.22 -15.94
N GLU A 693 46.77 -33.08 -16.96
CA GLU A 693 47.12 -32.67 -18.33
C GLU A 693 46.07 -31.75 -19.01
N ALA A 694 44.83 -31.72 -18.50
CA ALA A 694 43.79 -30.82 -18.98
C ALA A 694 44.02 -29.36 -18.54
N ASP A 695 44.62 -29.14 -17.37
CA ASP A 695 44.87 -27.81 -16.81
C ASP A 695 46.21 -27.22 -17.29
N LYS A 696 47.10 -28.05 -17.83
CA LYS A 696 48.40 -27.61 -18.39
C LYS A 696 48.29 -26.88 -19.73
N VAL A 697 47.11 -26.83 -20.35
CA VAL A 697 46.91 -26.20 -21.66
C VAL A 697 47.27 -24.71 -21.62
N TYR A 698 46.92 -24.01 -20.55
CA TYR A 698 47.20 -22.58 -20.40
C TYR A 698 48.65 -22.30 -19.97
N LEU A 699 49.26 -23.23 -19.23
CA LEU A 699 50.69 -23.19 -18.89
C LEU A 699 51.56 -23.37 -20.14
N GLN A 700 51.19 -24.27 -21.05
CA GLN A 700 51.87 -24.46 -22.34
C GLN A 700 51.74 -23.23 -23.26
N GLN A 701 50.61 -22.51 -23.22
CA GLN A 701 50.45 -21.27 -23.97
C GLN A 701 51.31 -20.12 -23.43
N CYS A 702 51.65 -20.13 -22.14
CA CYS A 702 52.46 -19.11 -21.47
C CYS A 702 53.95 -19.48 -21.38
N GLU A 703 54.37 -20.66 -21.85
CA GLU A 703 55.73 -21.19 -21.66
C GLU A 703 56.81 -20.23 -22.20
N THR A 704 56.58 -19.62 -23.36
CA THR A 704 57.49 -18.62 -23.94
C THR A 704 57.58 -17.33 -23.13
N PHE A 705 56.50 -16.94 -22.45
CA PHE A 705 56.44 -15.74 -21.62
C PHE A 705 57.09 -15.99 -20.25
N ILE A 706 56.83 -17.16 -19.65
CA ILE A 706 57.46 -17.60 -18.40
C ILE A 706 58.97 -17.78 -18.59
N GLN A 707 59.41 -18.32 -19.72
CA GLN A 707 60.83 -18.44 -20.04
C GLN A 707 61.49 -17.06 -20.19
N TRP A 708 60.81 -16.11 -20.84
CA TRP A 708 61.29 -14.73 -20.94
C TRP A 708 61.40 -14.04 -19.57
N LEU A 709 60.44 -14.26 -18.66
CA LEU A 709 60.51 -13.74 -17.29
C LEU A 709 61.73 -14.30 -16.53
N LYS A 710 61.97 -15.62 -16.60
CA LYS A 710 63.14 -16.26 -15.98
C LYS A 710 64.47 -15.72 -16.51
N GLU A 711 64.57 -15.54 -17.82
CA GLU A 711 65.78 -14.98 -18.45
C GLU A 711 65.98 -13.51 -18.06
N ALA A 712 64.90 -12.74 -17.88
CA ALA A 712 64.97 -11.34 -17.42
C ALA A 712 65.34 -11.21 -15.92
N SER A 713 64.84 -12.10 -15.06
CA SER A 713 65.22 -12.16 -13.63
C SER A 713 66.69 -12.56 -13.44
N GLU A 714 67.20 -13.52 -14.23
CA GLU A 714 68.61 -13.92 -14.17
C GLU A 714 69.56 -12.78 -14.61
N GLU A 715 69.12 -11.87 -15.47
CA GLU A 715 69.90 -10.68 -15.87
C GLU A 715 69.87 -9.55 -14.80
N GLU A 716 68.77 -9.39 -14.05
CA GLU A 716 68.69 -8.39 -12.96
C GLU A 716 69.49 -8.80 -11.71
N ASP A 717 69.55 -10.10 -11.38
CA ASP A 717 70.36 -10.63 -10.27
C ASP A 717 71.88 -10.58 -10.57
N GLU A 718 72.29 -10.66 -11.85
CA GLU A 718 73.71 -10.50 -12.24
C GLU A 718 74.20 -9.04 -12.16
N ASP A 719 73.31 -8.06 -12.31
CA ASP A 719 73.65 -6.62 -12.21
C ASP A 719 73.76 -6.13 -10.75
N ASP A 720 73.01 -6.70 -9.81
CA ASP A 720 73.08 -6.35 -8.37
C ASP A 720 74.34 -6.95 -7.68
N ASP A 721 74.91 -8.03 -8.21
CA ASP A 721 76.18 -8.62 -7.73
C ASP A 721 77.43 -7.86 -8.23
N GLU A 722 77.31 -6.89 -9.15
CA GLU A 722 78.42 -6.06 -9.64
C GLU A 722 78.63 -4.72 -8.89
N GLU A 723 77.75 -4.34 -7.93
CA GLU A 723 77.90 -3.09 -7.15
C GLU A 723 78.62 -3.23 -5.79
N ASP A 724 79.05 -4.43 -5.37
CA ASP A 724 79.65 -4.65 -4.03
C ASP A 724 81.10 -5.23 -4.00
N ASP A 725 81.94 -4.95 -5.02
CA ASP A 725 83.40 -5.21 -5.00
C ASP A 725 84.30 -4.00 -5.35
#